data_AF-A0AAW1EMC3-F1
#
_entry.id   AF-A0AAW1EMC3-F1
#
_cell.length_a   1.000
_cell.length_b   1.000
_cell.length_c   1.000
_cell.angle_alpha   90.00
_cell.angle_beta   90.00
_cell.angle_gamma   90.00
#
_symmetry.space_group_name_H-M   'P 1'
#
loop_
_entity.id
_entity.type
_entity.pdbx_description
1 polymer ?
#
loop_
_entity_poly.entity_id
_entity_poly.type
_entity_poly.pdbx_seq_one_letter_code
_entity_poly.pdbx_strand_id
1 'polypeptide(L)'
;MSQIAYSGNTSNLMYHLEKNHPVEFNAYVRSNTDQMREAFAMAFSRIKTEPSLVPVQQPSQDTNLKPSLDDENRRHSDLTIAVINFICEGLYPVSVVEEPTFKTLMSTVDPGYSLPSKSDVAVKMLPQMYCRTRDMVFCELAGVVNCGVTTDLWQSQTQKRTYISLYMHSVNYSSTIGFSMINRCLKTFEVQQDNTAENITRAMYEAFVEWGITHKVSGATTNGSVDVVKACSLLDLSVEMPCLGHTINRAVDEAFQLPRVDSFLRCCRKLVDHFQEPTLYLLKEKQKQHGLPQCALIADRPRSWLATLAMLQRLEEQQIAITATLGESSSSHHFSFEGTHWALLDDLIEILQAFKVVANMITSCRYPTISMVRPVLHMLLNTTLKVKDGDLKEISMTKEIISKVLSSTYSQDTPPSQDIATFLNVATFLDPRYKKLPFLSTQERSKVESTIIEEAKAILEKQIAERPCLDDFSLDSDEPPSKKPAPVRESARSSTQDNPLAAIFCQFDTDQSQEELHAQVLEELSNYKAQRVLGLNEDPLFWWSSHAPLFPALPKVLQKYWCVPATSVPCHRLFGSSGTTLCGKRNRIAPSLVDQQIFLYENSRSYYEPEPFLPKQHGRVAVVTGGTRGMGYETARHLARLGMHVVIAGNERTEGAAAVGRIQEEGVEGKVEFVFLDLTSLKSVRQFAQAFKDRGLPLHVLVNNAGTMMVPERQTEDGFEFHFTLNYLGHFLLTNLLLGMLKRSGRQGCCSRIINMSSATHYAGVVHMDDLNRRICYSSHGAYSQSKLALVLFTYYLQEQLTAGGFPVTVNAVDPGMVDTALYDNLWSLAQTLKRPVAKILFRTPAEGASISIYAAAASEMEGVGACYLYNSHKTQSSDSSYDSELQAQLWKKSCELVGLQI
;
A
#
# COMPACT_ATOMS: atom_id res chain seq x y z
N MET A 1 -41.33 6.83 -60.67
CA MET A 1 -40.53 7.72 -59.80
C MET A 1 -41.37 8.05 -58.58
N SER A 2 -41.23 7.27 -57.52
CA SER A 2 -41.93 7.47 -56.25
C SER A 2 -41.10 8.41 -55.37
N GLN A 3 -41.74 9.46 -54.87
CA GLN A 3 -41.18 10.44 -53.94
C GLN A 3 -40.66 9.73 -52.67
N ILE A 4 -39.37 9.91 -52.38
CA ILE A 4 -38.79 9.51 -51.10
C ILE A 4 -39.13 10.62 -50.10
N ALA A 5 -39.89 10.27 -49.06
CA ALA A 5 -40.15 11.14 -47.94
C ALA A 5 -38.86 11.42 -47.16
N TYR A 6 -38.59 12.70 -46.92
CA TYR A 6 -37.46 13.16 -46.14
C TYR A 6 -37.69 12.82 -44.66
N SER A 7 -37.06 11.76 -44.15
CA SER A 7 -37.07 11.43 -42.72
C SER A 7 -35.82 11.97 -42.03
N GLY A 8 -36.00 12.96 -41.15
CA GLY A 8 -34.93 13.60 -40.38
C GLY A 8 -34.43 12.76 -39.19
N ASN A 9 -33.89 11.57 -39.44
CA ASN A 9 -33.00 10.90 -38.48
C ASN A 9 -31.75 10.39 -39.21
N THR A 10 -30.57 10.67 -38.65
CA THR A 10 -29.28 10.17 -39.15
C THR A 10 -29.02 8.72 -38.73
N SER A 11 -29.76 8.22 -37.74
CA SER A 11 -29.64 6.88 -37.17
C SER A 11 -29.92 5.75 -38.17
N ASN A 12 -30.89 5.93 -39.08
CA ASN A 12 -31.24 4.93 -40.09
C ASN A 12 -30.17 4.80 -41.20
N LEU A 13 -29.53 5.92 -41.57
CA LEU A 13 -28.42 5.90 -42.53
C LEU A 13 -27.17 5.28 -41.90
N MET A 14 -26.93 5.55 -40.61
CA MET A 14 -25.82 5.01 -39.84
C MET A 14 -25.92 3.49 -39.70
N TYR A 15 -27.11 2.97 -39.39
CA TYR A 15 -27.39 1.52 -39.37
C TYR A 15 -27.29 0.87 -40.76
N HIS A 16 -27.68 1.59 -41.81
CA HIS A 16 -27.55 1.11 -43.19
C HIS A 16 -26.08 1.00 -43.63
N LEU A 17 -25.26 2.01 -43.28
CA LEU A 17 -23.82 2.03 -43.52
C LEU A 17 -23.11 0.94 -42.69
N GLU A 18 -23.45 0.81 -41.40
CA GLU A 18 -22.91 -0.23 -40.53
C GLU A 18 -23.15 -1.65 -41.07
N LYS A 19 -24.37 -1.92 -41.60
CA LYS A 19 -24.75 -3.25 -42.07
C LYS A 19 -24.30 -3.58 -43.50
N ASN A 20 -24.29 -2.60 -44.41
CA ASN A 20 -24.05 -2.85 -45.82
C ASN A 20 -22.74 -2.24 -46.36
N HIS A 21 -22.13 -1.29 -45.64
CA HIS A 21 -20.94 -0.53 -46.05
C HIS A 21 -19.96 -0.30 -44.87
N PRO A 22 -19.43 -1.38 -44.25
CA PRO A 22 -18.69 -1.31 -42.99
C PRO A 22 -17.33 -0.58 -43.09
N VAL A 23 -16.74 -0.49 -44.28
CA VAL A 23 -15.46 0.21 -44.50
C VAL A 23 -15.69 1.72 -44.46
N GLU A 24 -16.74 2.19 -45.14
CA GLU A 24 -17.16 3.59 -45.19
C GLU A 24 -17.70 4.06 -43.82
N PHE A 25 -18.36 3.17 -43.08
CA PHE A 25 -18.79 3.42 -41.71
C PHE A 25 -17.61 3.62 -40.75
N ASN A 26 -16.60 2.74 -40.80
CA ASN A 26 -15.40 2.88 -39.97
C ASN A 26 -14.58 4.13 -40.32
N ALA A 27 -14.52 4.51 -41.60
CA ALA A 27 -13.91 5.76 -42.03
C ALA A 27 -14.66 7.00 -41.51
N TYR A 28 -16.00 6.95 -41.49
CA TYR A 28 -16.83 8.02 -40.91
C TYR A 28 -16.62 8.18 -39.39
N VAL A 29 -16.56 7.08 -38.64
CA VAL A 29 -16.31 7.13 -37.18
C VAL A 29 -14.92 7.66 -36.86
N ARG A 30 -13.89 7.24 -37.61
CA ARG A 30 -12.53 7.81 -37.49
C ARG A 30 -12.52 9.31 -37.78
N SER A 31 -13.13 9.73 -38.88
CA SER A 31 -13.26 11.14 -39.27
C SER A 31 -13.99 11.98 -38.21
N ASN A 32 -15.08 11.46 -37.61
CA ASN A 32 -15.80 12.15 -36.56
C ASN A 32 -15.02 12.21 -35.24
N THR A 33 -14.19 11.19 -34.97
CA THR A 33 -13.25 11.19 -33.84
C THR A 33 -12.17 12.26 -34.05
N ASP A 34 -11.61 12.36 -35.26
CA ASP A 34 -10.62 13.37 -35.64
C ASP A 34 -11.21 14.80 -35.64
N GLN A 35 -12.45 14.99 -36.11
CA GLN A 35 -13.17 16.28 -35.98
C GLN A 35 -13.41 16.66 -34.51
N MET A 36 -13.68 15.69 -33.63
CA MET A 36 -13.73 15.96 -32.20
C MET A 36 -12.35 16.30 -31.64
N ARG A 37 -11.26 15.68 -32.12
CA ARG A 37 -9.88 16.08 -31.75
C ARG A 37 -9.60 17.54 -32.08
N GLU A 38 -9.97 18.00 -33.29
CA GLU A 38 -9.81 19.39 -33.73
C GLU A 38 -10.69 20.37 -32.94
N ALA A 39 -11.95 20.03 -32.70
CA ALA A 39 -12.88 20.87 -31.93
C ALA A 39 -12.44 21.08 -30.47
N PHE A 40 -11.90 20.03 -29.84
CA PHE A 40 -11.37 20.11 -28.48
C PHE A 40 -10.02 20.83 -28.42
N ALA A 41 -9.12 20.63 -29.39
CA ALA A 41 -7.87 21.39 -29.49
C ALA A 41 -8.14 22.90 -29.63
N MET A 42 -9.15 23.29 -30.42
CA MET A 42 -9.60 24.68 -30.53
C MET A 42 -10.21 25.22 -29.23
N ALA A 43 -10.99 24.43 -28.50
CA ALA A 43 -11.55 24.85 -27.20
C ALA A 43 -10.46 25.04 -26.13
N PHE A 44 -9.44 24.19 -26.12
CA PHE A 44 -8.34 24.24 -25.15
C PHE A 44 -7.40 25.42 -25.38
N SER A 45 -7.17 25.82 -26.63
CA SER A 45 -6.39 27.02 -26.98
C SER A 45 -6.98 28.34 -26.44
N ARG A 46 -8.27 28.35 -26.07
CA ARG A 46 -8.99 29.52 -25.55
C ARG A 46 -8.96 29.62 -24.03
N ILE A 47 -8.49 28.59 -23.31
CA ILE A 47 -8.39 28.59 -21.85
C ILE A 47 -6.96 29.05 -21.49
N LYS A 48 -6.72 30.37 -21.54
CA LYS A 48 -5.59 30.99 -20.83
C LYS A 48 -6.04 31.26 -19.39
N THR A 49 -5.41 30.58 -18.43
CA THR A 49 -5.65 30.75 -16.99
C THR A 49 -4.92 31.99 -16.48
N GLU A 50 -5.65 33.05 -16.15
CA GLU A 50 -5.13 34.13 -15.30
C GLU A 50 -5.20 33.72 -13.81
N PRO A 51 -4.11 33.84 -13.04
CA PRO A 51 -4.13 33.54 -11.61
C PRO A 51 -4.78 34.68 -10.83
N SER A 52 -5.93 34.42 -10.20
CA SER A 52 -6.61 35.38 -9.32
C SER A 52 -5.95 35.38 -7.93
N LEU A 53 -5.19 36.42 -7.61
CA LEU A 53 -4.68 36.72 -6.27
C LEU A 53 -5.81 37.30 -5.40
N VAL A 54 -6.13 36.65 -4.27
CA VAL A 54 -7.00 37.20 -3.22
C VAL A 54 -6.12 37.66 -2.05
N PRO A 55 -6.30 38.89 -1.52
CA PRO A 55 -5.40 39.44 -0.49
C PRO A 55 -5.68 38.84 0.90
N VAL A 56 -4.61 38.47 1.59
CA VAL A 56 -4.60 38.00 2.98
C VAL A 56 -4.71 39.21 3.92
N GLN A 57 -5.77 39.27 4.73
CA GLN A 57 -5.87 40.20 5.86
C GLN A 57 -5.30 39.55 7.14
N GLN A 58 -4.45 40.29 7.85
CA GLN A 58 -3.90 39.92 9.15
C GLN A 58 -4.93 40.16 10.27
N PRO A 59 -5.03 39.28 11.30
CA PRO A 59 -5.78 39.60 12.51
C PRO A 59 -4.88 40.22 13.58
N SER A 60 -5.37 41.30 14.19
CA SER A 60 -4.83 41.99 15.35
C SER A 60 -5.04 41.19 16.64
N GLN A 61 -4.06 41.29 17.54
CA GLN A 61 -4.05 40.71 18.89
C GLN A 61 -5.06 41.40 19.81
N ASP A 62 -5.82 40.62 20.58
CA ASP A 62 -6.21 40.98 21.94
C ASP A 62 -6.56 39.74 22.77
N THR A 63 -5.89 39.63 23.92
CA THR A 63 -5.98 38.56 24.91
C THR A 63 -7.07 38.84 25.95
N ASN A 64 -8.02 37.91 26.15
CA ASN A 64 -8.50 37.49 27.48
C ASN A 64 -9.45 36.28 27.45
N LEU A 65 -9.37 35.48 28.51
CA LEU A 65 -9.82 34.09 28.66
C LEU A 65 -11.35 33.87 28.63
N LYS A 66 -11.81 33.22 27.56
CA LYS A 66 -12.94 32.27 27.39
C LYS A 66 -12.66 31.50 26.08
N PRO A 67 -13.16 30.28 25.83
CA PRO A 67 -13.07 29.69 24.50
C PRO A 67 -13.69 30.68 23.51
N SER A 68 -12.89 31.27 22.63
CA SER A 68 -13.41 32.22 21.65
C SER A 68 -14.35 31.49 20.69
N LEU A 69 -15.40 32.16 20.22
CA LEU A 69 -16.30 31.64 19.17
C LEU A 69 -15.51 31.06 17.97
N ASP A 70 -14.31 31.57 17.71
CA ASP A 70 -13.40 31.09 16.68
C ASP A 70 -12.86 29.67 16.92
N ASP A 71 -12.67 29.24 18.18
CA ASP A 71 -12.18 27.89 18.50
C ASP A 71 -13.30 26.84 18.41
N GLU A 72 -14.53 27.19 18.78
CA GLU A 72 -15.70 26.33 18.53
C GLU A 72 -15.98 26.19 17.03
N ASN A 73 -15.85 27.29 16.27
CA ASN A 73 -15.99 27.26 14.82
C ASN A 73 -14.90 26.40 14.14
N ARG A 74 -13.65 26.47 14.63
CA ARG A 74 -12.56 25.60 14.15
C ARG A 74 -12.84 24.13 14.46
N ARG A 75 -13.22 23.80 15.70
CA ARG A 75 -13.56 22.43 16.10
C ARG A 75 -14.74 21.86 15.30
N HIS A 76 -15.78 22.64 15.06
CA HIS A 76 -16.90 22.23 14.20
C HIS A 76 -16.49 22.04 12.74
N SER A 77 -15.58 22.87 12.23
CA SER A 77 -14.98 22.70 10.90
C SER A 77 -14.18 21.39 10.82
N ASP A 78 -13.34 21.11 11.82
CA ASP A 78 -12.53 19.89 11.87
C ASP A 78 -13.40 18.63 11.97
N LEU A 79 -14.47 18.67 12.78
CA LEU A 79 -15.48 17.61 12.83
C LEU A 79 -16.18 17.41 11.49
N THR A 80 -16.51 18.50 10.78
CA THR A 80 -17.10 18.43 9.44
C THR A 80 -16.15 17.74 8.47
N ILE A 81 -14.87 18.14 8.46
CA ILE A 81 -13.84 17.51 7.62
C ILE A 81 -13.69 16.03 7.97
N ALA A 82 -13.64 15.68 9.26
CA ALA A 82 -13.53 14.29 9.71
C ALA A 82 -14.74 13.44 9.29
N VAL A 83 -15.96 13.98 9.33
CA VAL A 83 -17.17 13.30 8.85
C VAL A 83 -17.10 13.08 7.34
N ILE A 84 -16.63 14.06 6.56
CA ILE A 84 -16.51 13.88 5.10
C ILE A 84 -15.39 12.87 4.78
N ASN A 85 -14.24 12.94 5.44
CA ASN A 85 -13.17 11.95 5.28
C ASN A 85 -13.66 10.55 5.66
N PHE A 86 -14.43 10.41 6.74
CA PHE A 86 -15.07 9.15 7.10
C PHE A 86 -15.93 8.61 5.95
N ILE A 87 -16.74 9.45 5.31
CA ILE A 87 -17.57 9.06 4.15
C ILE A 87 -16.69 8.65 2.96
N CYS A 88 -15.69 9.46 2.61
CA CYS A 88 -14.84 9.26 1.44
C CYS A 88 -13.88 8.07 1.60
N GLU A 89 -13.07 8.04 2.65
CA GLU A 89 -12.08 6.99 2.93
C GLU A 89 -12.76 5.67 3.35
N GLY A 90 -13.93 5.78 3.99
CA GLY A 90 -14.76 4.63 4.34
C GLY A 90 -15.58 4.07 3.17
N LEU A 91 -15.80 4.88 2.13
CA LEU A 91 -16.72 4.64 1.01
C LEU A 91 -18.15 4.36 1.51
N TYR A 92 -18.63 5.17 2.45
CA TYR A 92 -19.97 5.09 3.02
C TYR A 92 -20.98 5.89 2.18
N PRO A 93 -22.26 5.48 2.14
CA PRO A 93 -23.29 6.29 1.51
C PRO A 93 -23.45 7.62 2.23
N VAL A 94 -23.65 8.71 1.48
CA VAL A 94 -23.88 10.06 2.04
C VAL A 94 -25.10 10.13 2.96
N SER A 95 -26.03 9.18 2.89
CA SER A 95 -27.16 9.11 3.83
C SER A 95 -26.75 8.76 5.25
N VAL A 96 -25.50 8.35 5.50
CA VAL A 96 -25.01 8.03 6.86
C VAL A 96 -25.15 9.21 7.82
N VAL A 97 -25.05 10.45 7.34
CA VAL A 97 -25.24 11.65 8.19
C VAL A 97 -26.70 11.83 8.65
N GLU A 98 -27.64 11.13 8.00
CA GLU A 98 -29.06 11.15 8.37
C GLU A 98 -29.45 10.05 9.35
N GLU A 99 -28.60 9.01 9.50
CA GLU A 99 -28.87 7.85 10.34
C GLU A 99 -29.01 8.23 11.83
N PRO A 100 -30.08 7.81 12.52
CA PRO A 100 -30.32 8.20 13.91
C PRO A 100 -29.17 7.84 14.86
N THR A 101 -28.54 6.68 14.64
CA THR A 101 -27.40 6.22 15.44
C THR A 101 -26.15 7.05 15.20
N PHE A 102 -25.91 7.48 13.96
CA PHE A 102 -24.79 8.35 13.62
C PHE A 102 -24.99 9.77 14.18
N LYS A 103 -26.22 10.30 14.11
CA LYS A 103 -26.58 11.57 14.77
C LYS A 103 -26.37 11.51 16.28
N THR A 104 -26.76 10.41 16.91
CA THR A 104 -26.56 10.18 18.36
C THR A 104 -25.07 10.08 18.71
N LEU A 105 -24.27 9.42 17.87
CA LEU A 105 -22.82 9.38 18.04
C LEU A 105 -22.24 10.79 17.99
N MET A 106 -22.68 11.61 17.03
CA MET A 106 -22.14 12.95 16.85
C MET A 106 -22.56 13.93 17.93
N SER A 107 -23.80 13.84 18.42
CA SER A 107 -24.22 14.60 19.60
C SER A 107 -23.51 14.17 20.89
N THR A 108 -23.03 12.92 20.96
CA THR A 108 -22.22 12.43 22.09
C THR A 108 -20.79 12.97 22.02
N VAL A 109 -20.23 13.08 20.82
CA VAL A 109 -18.88 13.66 20.59
C VAL A 109 -18.89 15.16 20.86
N ASP A 110 -19.89 15.87 20.34
CA ASP A 110 -20.08 17.29 20.56
C ASP A 110 -21.56 17.67 20.46
N PRO A 111 -22.24 17.98 21.58
CA PRO A 111 -23.65 18.37 21.57
C PRO A 111 -23.94 19.69 20.83
N GLY A 112 -22.94 20.57 20.69
CA GLY A 112 -23.07 21.87 20.03
C GLY A 112 -22.89 21.80 18.51
N TYR A 113 -22.39 20.67 17.99
CA TYR A 113 -22.12 20.47 16.58
C TYR A 113 -23.36 20.04 15.80
N SER A 114 -23.72 20.80 14.78
CA SER A 114 -24.77 20.44 13.83
C SER A 114 -24.18 19.69 12.63
N LEU A 115 -24.57 18.43 12.44
CA LEU A 115 -24.20 17.66 11.25
C LEU A 115 -24.71 18.33 9.96
N PRO A 116 -23.90 18.34 8.88
CA PRO A 116 -24.36 18.79 7.58
C PRO A 116 -25.46 17.88 7.05
N SER A 117 -26.38 18.44 6.26
CA SER A 117 -27.42 17.64 5.62
C SER A 117 -26.81 16.74 4.54
N LYS A 118 -27.49 15.64 4.20
CA LYS A 118 -27.10 14.79 3.06
C LYS A 118 -26.94 15.59 1.78
N SER A 119 -27.79 16.60 1.57
CA SER A 119 -27.72 17.49 0.41
C SER A 119 -26.46 18.35 0.43
N ASP A 120 -26.10 18.92 1.58
CA ASP A 120 -24.88 19.72 1.72
C ASP A 120 -23.64 18.88 1.44
N VAL A 121 -23.60 17.65 1.97
CA VAL A 121 -22.52 16.71 1.71
C VAL A 121 -22.43 16.37 0.22
N ALA A 122 -23.55 15.99 -0.41
CA ALA A 122 -23.56 15.52 -1.78
C ALA A 122 -23.33 16.61 -2.84
N VAL A 123 -23.89 17.80 -2.64
CA VAL A 123 -23.92 18.87 -3.67
C VAL A 123 -22.80 19.89 -3.48
N LYS A 124 -22.32 20.09 -2.25
CA LYS A 124 -21.30 21.11 -1.94
C LYS A 124 -19.98 20.50 -1.52
N MET A 125 -19.98 19.67 -0.49
CA MET A 125 -18.74 19.25 0.17
C MET A 125 -17.97 18.21 -0.65
N LEU A 126 -18.63 17.16 -1.16
CA LEU A 126 -17.99 16.15 -2.01
C LEU A 126 -17.40 16.76 -3.29
N PRO A 127 -18.12 17.58 -4.06
CA PRO A 127 -17.53 18.26 -5.22
C PRO A 127 -16.34 19.15 -4.87
N GLN A 128 -16.37 19.87 -3.74
CA GLN A 128 -15.23 20.68 -3.30
C GLN A 128 -13.99 19.84 -3.00
N MET A 129 -14.15 18.71 -2.29
CA MET A 129 -13.04 17.79 -2.02
C MET A 129 -12.54 17.11 -3.30
N TYR A 130 -13.46 16.74 -4.18
CA TYR A 130 -13.13 16.18 -5.49
C TYR A 130 -12.25 17.15 -6.28
N CYS A 131 -12.65 18.43 -6.42
CA CYS A 131 -11.86 19.42 -7.13
C CYS A 131 -10.47 19.60 -6.52
N ARG A 132 -10.36 19.73 -5.19
CA ARG A 132 -9.05 19.86 -4.50
C ARG A 132 -8.14 18.66 -4.77
N THR A 133 -8.68 17.46 -4.65
CA THR A 133 -7.92 16.22 -4.88
C THR A 133 -7.55 16.09 -6.35
N ARG A 134 -8.47 16.44 -7.26
CA ARG A 134 -8.23 16.46 -8.71
C ARG A 134 -7.09 17.40 -9.08
N ASP A 135 -7.08 18.62 -8.55
CA ASP A 135 -6.03 19.59 -8.85
C ASP A 135 -4.66 19.11 -8.34
N MET A 136 -4.61 18.47 -7.16
CA MET A 136 -3.40 17.83 -6.64
C MET A 136 -2.89 16.72 -7.58
N VAL A 137 -3.78 15.79 -7.97
CA VAL A 137 -3.44 14.71 -8.90
C VAL A 137 -2.97 15.30 -10.23
N PHE A 138 -3.66 16.32 -10.75
CA PHE A 138 -3.31 16.95 -12.02
C PHE A 138 -1.90 17.56 -11.99
N CYS A 139 -1.54 18.25 -10.91
CA CYS A 139 -0.18 18.76 -10.71
C CYS A 139 0.88 17.65 -10.67
N GLU A 140 0.58 16.52 -10.04
CA GLU A 140 1.47 15.35 -10.01
C GLU A 140 1.65 14.73 -11.41
N LEU A 141 0.60 14.71 -12.23
CA LEU A 141 0.64 14.15 -13.59
C LEU A 141 1.39 15.02 -14.59
N ALA A 142 1.61 16.30 -14.29
CA ALA A 142 2.31 17.22 -15.18
C ALA A 142 3.72 16.72 -15.55
N GLY A 143 4.45 16.14 -14.59
CA GLY A 143 5.80 15.60 -14.76
C GLY A 143 5.88 14.18 -15.33
N VAL A 144 4.74 13.52 -15.57
CA VAL A 144 4.71 12.15 -16.11
C VAL A 144 5.08 12.18 -17.59
N VAL A 145 6.03 11.33 -18.00
CA VAL A 145 6.50 11.20 -19.38
C VAL A 145 5.76 10.07 -20.11
N ASN A 146 5.71 8.89 -19.48
CA ASN A 146 5.00 7.71 -19.97
C ASN A 146 4.09 7.17 -18.87
N CYS A 147 2.93 6.64 -19.25
CA CYS A 147 2.02 5.99 -18.32
C CYS A 147 1.36 4.75 -18.93
N GLY A 148 1.09 3.75 -18.09
CA GLY A 148 0.14 2.69 -18.41
C GLY A 148 -1.22 3.03 -17.83
N VAL A 149 -2.28 2.45 -18.39
CA VAL A 149 -3.63 2.57 -17.83
C VAL A 149 -4.19 1.21 -17.47
N THR A 150 -5.08 1.16 -16.47
CA THR A 150 -5.82 -0.08 -16.17
C THR A 150 -7.30 0.16 -16.03
N THR A 151 -8.06 -0.89 -16.37
CA THR A 151 -9.52 -0.89 -16.26
C THR A 151 -9.98 -1.94 -15.24
N ASP A 152 -10.68 -1.45 -14.21
CA ASP A 152 -11.39 -2.27 -13.23
C ASP A 152 -12.88 -2.30 -13.59
N LEU A 153 -13.31 -3.39 -14.23
CA LEU A 153 -14.71 -3.63 -14.58
C LEU A 153 -15.42 -4.30 -13.40
N TRP A 154 -16.43 -3.63 -12.83
CA TRP A 154 -17.18 -4.15 -11.69
C TRP A 154 -18.69 -3.88 -11.83
N GLN A 155 -19.50 -4.73 -11.20
CA GLN A 155 -20.95 -4.64 -11.27
C GLN A 155 -21.54 -4.35 -9.89
N SER A 156 -22.41 -3.34 -9.83
CA SER A 156 -23.24 -3.07 -8.66
C SER A 156 -24.40 -4.07 -8.61
N GLN A 157 -24.37 -4.99 -7.65
CA GLN A 157 -25.39 -6.05 -7.54
C GLN A 157 -26.76 -5.49 -7.14
N THR A 158 -26.78 -4.44 -6.33
CA THR A 158 -28.00 -3.79 -5.83
C THR A 158 -28.68 -2.98 -6.92
N GLN A 159 -27.91 -2.31 -7.77
CA GLN A 159 -28.43 -1.39 -8.80
C GLN A 159 -28.45 -2.00 -10.20
N LYS A 160 -27.86 -3.19 -10.38
CA LYS A 160 -27.70 -3.88 -11.68
C LYS A 160 -27.01 -3.03 -12.74
N ARG A 161 -26.06 -2.19 -12.32
CA ARG A 161 -25.26 -1.32 -13.20
C ARG A 161 -23.82 -1.81 -13.26
N THR A 162 -23.19 -1.64 -14.41
CA THR A 162 -21.79 -2.01 -14.64
C THR A 162 -20.96 -0.74 -14.74
N TYR A 163 -19.81 -0.71 -14.09
CA TYR A 163 -18.92 0.43 -14.04
C TYR A 163 -17.51 0.02 -14.45
N ILE A 164 -16.77 0.96 -15.02
CA ILE A 164 -15.32 0.86 -15.22
C ILE A 164 -14.66 1.97 -14.41
N SER A 165 -13.74 1.60 -13.52
CA SER A 165 -12.79 2.53 -12.92
C SER A 165 -11.49 2.51 -13.73
N LEU A 166 -11.08 3.69 -14.20
CA LEU A 166 -9.87 3.91 -14.97
C LEU A 166 -8.75 4.44 -14.06
N TYR A 167 -7.58 3.81 -14.13
CA TYR A 167 -6.40 4.20 -13.37
C TYR A 167 -5.22 4.47 -14.29
N MET A 168 -4.33 5.35 -13.87
CA MET A 168 -3.06 5.65 -14.52
C MET A 168 -1.91 5.23 -13.61
N HIS A 169 -0.92 4.58 -14.21
CA HIS A 169 0.28 4.08 -13.57
C HIS A 169 1.52 4.66 -14.26
N SER A 170 2.50 5.11 -13.49
CA SER A 170 3.77 5.60 -14.04
C SER A 170 4.93 5.24 -13.12
N VAL A 171 6.13 5.16 -13.72
CA VAL A 171 7.39 5.03 -12.99
C VAL A 171 8.12 6.35 -13.16
N ASN A 172 8.26 7.11 -12.08
CA ASN A 172 8.93 8.41 -12.11
C ASN A 172 10.29 8.32 -11.44
N TYR A 173 11.24 9.12 -11.94
CA TYR A 173 12.56 9.27 -11.35
C TYR A 173 12.69 10.67 -10.72
N SER A 174 13.09 10.72 -9.46
CA SER A 174 13.48 11.94 -8.77
C SER A 174 14.94 11.82 -8.32
N SER A 175 15.72 12.89 -8.46
CA SER A 175 17.11 12.91 -8.00
C SER A 175 17.25 12.76 -6.47
N THR A 176 16.19 13.04 -5.71
CA THR A 176 16.19 12.96 -4.24
C THR A 176 15.70 11.63 -3.69
N ILE A 177 14.75 10.98 -4.38
CA ILE A 177 14.05 9.78 -3.90
C ILE A 177 14.40 8.54 -4.75
N GLY A 178 14.91 8.73 -5.96
CA GLY A 178 15.11 7.65 -6.94
C GLY A 178 13.85 7.36 -7.74
N PHE A 179 13.74 6.13 -8.25
CA PHE A 179 12.57 5.64 -8.94
C PHE A 179 11.43 5.30 -7.98
N SER A 180 10.23 5.77 -8.28
CA SER A 180 9.01 5.51 -7.52
C SER A 180 7.81 5.28 -8.44
N MET A 181 6.85 4.50 -7.96
CA MET A 181 5.59 4.26 -8.65
C MET A 181 4.55 5.32 -8.32
N ILE A 182 3.82 5.78 -9.33
CA ILE A 182 2.62 6.61 -9.17
C ILE A 182 1.43 5.81 -9.67
N ASN A 183 0.36 5.77 -8.90
CA ASN A 183 -0.91 5.17 -9.28
C ASN A 183 -2.06 6.09 -8.85
N ARG A 184 -2.86 6.52 -9.81
CA ARG A 184 -3.98 7.44 -9.57
C ARG A 184 -5.24 6.95 -10.27
N CYS A 185 -6.36 7.00 -9.55
CA CYS A 185 -7.67 6.81 -10.18
C CYS A 185 -8.03 8.09 -10.91
N LEU A 186 -8.38 7.99 -12.19
CA LEU A 186 -8.72 9.13 -13.03
C LEU A 186 -10.22 9.36 -13.11
N LYS A 187 -10.98 8.28 -13.26
CA LYS A 187 -12.43 8.34 -13.52
C LYS A 187 -13.11 7.01 -13.22
N THR A 188 -14.37 7.05 -12.81
CA THR A 188 -15.26 5.89 -12.85
C THR A 188 -16.54 6.24 -13.58
N PHE A 189 -16.83 5.49 -14.65
CA PHE A 189 -17.99 5.72 -15.50
C PHE A 189 -18.84 4.46 -15.65
N GLU A 190 -20.14 4.67 -15.88
CA GLU A 190 -21.10 3.59 -16.14
C GLU A 190 -20.94 3.08 -17.58
N VAL A 191 -20.98 1.75 -17.74
CA VAL A 191 -20.95 1.08 -19.02
C VAL A 191 -22.37 0.99 -19.57
N GLN A 192 -22.63 1.72 -20.65
CA GLN A 192 -23.91 1.65 -21.36
C GLN A 192 -24.01 0.36 -22.18
N GLN A 193 -25.20 -0.24 -22.23
CA GLN A 193 -25.41 -1.54 -22.90
C GLN A 193 -25.35 -1.44 -24.42
N ASP A 194 -25.79 -0.32 -25.00
CA ASP A 194 -25.72 -0.09 -26.44
C ASP A 194 -24.33 0.39 -26.85
N ASN A 195 -23.77 -0.13 -27.95
CA ASN A 195 -22.44 0.24 -28.47
C ASN A 195 -21.37 0.27 -27.37
N THR A 196 -21.30 -0.81 -26.60
CA THR A 196 -20.53 -0.88 -25.35
C THR A 196 -19.07 -0.49 -25.57
N ALA A 197 -18.40 -1.07 -26.58
CA ALA A 197 -17.00 -0.78 -26.88
C ALA A 197 -16.76 0.69 -27.28
N GLU A 198 -17.62 1.26 -28.13
CA GLU A 198 -17.51 2.65 -28.59
C GLU A 198 -17.76 3.64 -27.45
N ASN A 199 -18.70 3.34 -26.55
CA ASN A 199 -18.95 4.13 -25.36
C ASN A 199 -17.79 4.09 -24.36
N ILE A 200 -17.19 2.91 -24.16
CA ILE A 200 -15.96 2.78 -23.35
C ILE A 200 -14.82 3.58 -23.99
N THR A 201 -14.63 3.47 -25.31
CA THR A 201 -13.63 4.20 -26.08
C THR A 201 -13.76 5.71 -25.85
N ARG A 202 -14.97 6.24 -26.00
CA ARG A 202 -15.25 7.67 -25.80
C ARG A 202 -14.95 8.11 -24.37
N ALA A 203 -15.42 7.35 -23.37
CA ALA A 203 -15.20 7.70 -21.96
C ALA A 203 -13.72 7.68 -21.56
N MET A 204 -12.95 6.71 -22.08
CA MET A 204 -11.50 6.64 -21.87
C MET A 204 -10.78 7.79 -22.58
N TYR A 205 -11.15 8.10 -23.83
CA TYR A 205 -10.56 9.20 -24.58
C TYR A 205 -10.80 10.55 -23.91
N GLU A 206 -12.04 10.81 -23.48
CA GLU A 206 -12.40 12.02 -22.73
C GLU A 206 -11.54 12.15 -21.45
N ALA A 207 -11.34 11.06 -20.71
CA ALA A 207 -10.45 11.06 -19.55
C ALA A 207 -8.98 11.33 -19.94
N PHE A 208 -8.47 10.75 -21.03
CA PHE A 208 -7.09 10.99 -21.45
C PHE A 208 -6.83 12.45 -21.80
N VAL A 209 -7.79 13.09 -22.48
CA VAL A 209 -7.75 14.52 -22.80
C VAL A 209 -7.85 15.36 -21.53
N GLU A 210 -8.82 15.07 -20.66
CA GLU A 210 -9.04 15.78 -19.40
C GLU A 210 -7.79 15.81 -18.51
N TRP A 211 -7.06 14.69 -18.46
CA TRP A 211 -5.85 14.54 -17.65
C TRP A 211 -4.55 14.85 -18.39
N GLY A 212 -4.60 15.24 -19.67
CA GLY A 212 -3.41 15.59 -20.46
C GLY A 212 -2.46 14.42 -20.71
N ILE A 213 -2.97 13.19 -20.78
CA ILE A 213 -2.17 11.96 -20.92
C ILE A 213 -2.32 11.28 -22.29
N THR A 214 -3.12 11.82 -23.22
CA THR A 214 -3.42 11.19 -24.53
C THR A 214 -2.20 10.65 -25.27
N HIS A 215 -1.10 11.41 -25.32
CA HIS A 215 0.14 11.02 -26.02
C HIS A 215 1.17 10.35 -25.10
N LYS A 216 0.83 10.12 -23.82
CA LYS A 216 1.69 9.53 -22.80
C LYS A 216 1.36 8.06 -22.52
N VAL A 217 0.20 7.57 -22.98
CA VAL A 217 -0.25 6.19 -22.72
C VAL A 217 0.56 5.18 -23.52
N SER A 218 1.42 4.41 -22.86
CA SER A 218 2.24 3.37 -23.49
C SER A 218 1.51 2.03 -23.65
N GLY A 219 0.41 1.82 -22.91
CA GLY A 219 -0.39 0.60 -22.98
C GLY A 219 -1.49 0.53 -21.92
N ALA A 220 -2.37 -0.45 -22.04
CA ALA A 220 -3.46 -0.70 -21.11
C ALA A 220 -3.45 -2.14 -20.59
N THR A 221 -3.71 -2.34 -19.30
CA THR A 221 -3.95 -3.68 -18.73
C THR A 221 -5.43 -3.87 -18.41
N THR A 222 -6.06 -4.86 -19.04
CA THR A 222 -7.50 -5.09 -18.93
C THR A 222 -7.82 -6.47 -18.36
N ASN A 223 -9.07 -6.70 -17.97
CA ASN A 223 -9.54 -8.03 -17.54
C ASN A 223 -9.79 -9.00 -18.71
N GLY A 224 -9.50 -8.61 -19.96
CA GLY A 224 -9.77 -9.40 -21.16
C GLY A 224 -11.22 -9.39 -21.63
N SER A 225 -12.04 -8.44 -21.15
CA SER A 225 -13.40 -8.22 -21.68
C SER A 225 -13.34 -7.81 -23.15
N VAL A 226 -14.12 -8.47 -24.00
CA VAL A 226 -14.15 -8.23 -25.46
C VAL A 226 -14.37 -6.76 -25.80
N ASP A 227 -15.29 -6.08 -25.10
CA ASP A 227 -15.61 -4.68 -25.37
C ASP A 227 -14.49 -3.72 -24.93
N VAL A 228 -13.83 -4.01 -23.81
CA VAL A 228 -12.72 -3.20 -23.30
C VAL A 228 -11.47 -3.38 -24.18
N VAL A 229 -11.20 -4.60 -24.64
CA VAL A 229 -10.12 -4.91 -25.58
C VAL A 229 -10.37 -4.19 -26.91
N LYS A 230 -11.61 -4.27 -27.43
CA LYS A 230 -12.01 -3.53 -28.64
C LYS A 230 -11.85 -2.02 -28.45
N ALA A 231 -12.21 -1.48 -27.29
CA ALA A 231 -12.02 -0.06 -26.98
C ALA A 231 -10.53 0.36 -26.98
N CYS A 232 -9.64 -0.46 -26.41
CA CYS A 232 -8.20 -0.21 -26.45
C CYS A 232 -7.66 -0.19 -27.89
N SER A 233 -8.17 -1.09 -28.74
CA SER A 233 -7.82 -1.10 -30.18
C SER A 233 -8.33 0.14 -30.92
N LEU A 234 -9.53 0.63 -30.60
CA LEU A 234 -10.09 1.87 -31.20
C LEU A 234 -9.32 3.13 -30.75
N LEU A 235 -8.69 3.11 -29.58
CA LEU A 235 -7.83 4.16 -29.07
C LEU A 235 -6.40 4.12 -29.64
N ASP A 236 -6.06 3.12 -30.44
CA ASP A 236 -4.73 2.92 -31.02
C ASP A 236 -3.63 2.80 -29.95
N LEU A 237 -3.92 2.11 -28.84
CA LEU A 237 -2.95 1.86 -27.78
C LEU A 237 -1.90 0.84 -28.25
N SER A 238 -0.62 1.13 -27.98
CA SER A 238 0.50 0.31 -28.45
C SER A 238 0.50 -1.13 -27.93
N VAL A 239 -0.06 -1.36 -26.73
CA VAL A 239 -0.26 -2.71 -26.20
C VAL A 239 -1.53 -2.78 -25.34
N GLU A 240 -2.33 -3.82 -25.58
CA GLU A 240 -3.35 -4.29 -24.65
C GLU A 240 -2.79 -5.51 -23.93
N MET A 241 -2.58 -5.38 -22.63
CA MET A 241 -1.98 -6.41 -21.78
C MET A 241 -3.10 -7.16 -21.03
N PRO A 242 -3.28 -8.47 -21.27
CA PRO A 242 -4.20 -9.26 -20.48
C PRO A 242 -3.75 -9.31 -19.02
N CYS A 243 -4.66 -9.03 -18.09
CA CYS A 243 -4.39 -9.08 -16.65
C CYS A 243 -4.02 -10.50 -16.20
N LEU A 244 -2.78 -10.69 -15.76
CA LEU A 244 -2.25 -11.99 -15.33
C LEU A 244 -3.13 -12.65 -14.26
N GLY A 245 -3.60 -11.88 -13.27
CA GLY A 245 -4.43 -12.43 -12.21
C GLY A 245 -5.83 -12.86 -12.66
N HIS A 246 -6.43 -12.15 -13.62
CA HIS A 246 -7.71 -12.57 -14.21
C HIS A 246 -7.51 -13.79 -15.11
N THR A 247 -6.40 -13.87 -15.85
CA THR A 247 -6.05 -15.04 -16.65
C THR A 247 -5.83 -16.28 -15.79
N ILE A 248 -5.15 -16.16 -14.65
CA ILE A 248 -4.98 -17.26 -13.68
C ILE A 248 -6.33 -17.72 -13.14
N ASN A 249 -7.18 -16.78 -12.68
CA ASN A 249 -8.51 -17.12 -12.18
C ASN A 249 -9.32 -17.87 -13.24
N ARG A 250 -9.37 -17.35 -14.48
CA ARG A 250 -10.04 -17.99 -15.61
C ARG A 250 -9.50 -19.39 -15.90
N ALA A 251 -8.18 -19.55 -15.95
CA ALA A 251 -7.55 -20.83 -16.26
C ALA A 251 -7.92 -21.91 -15.23
N VAL A 252 -7.89 -21.57 -13.94
CA VAL A 252 -8.27 -22.49 -12.87
C VAL A 252 -9.78 -22.75 -12.86
N ASP A 253 -10.60 -21.73 -13.09
CA ASP A 253 -12.05 -21.87 -13.16
C ASP A 253 -12.48 -22.79 -14.32
N GLU A 254 -11.85 -22.67 -15.49
CA GLU A 254 -12.08 -23.58 -16.63
C GLU A 254 -11.65 -25.02 -16.29
N ALA A 255 -10.53 -25.20 -15.60
CA ALA A 255 -10.08 -26.53 -15.18
C ALA A 255 -11.02 -27.14 -14.12
N PHE A 256 -11.56 -26.33 -13.21
CA PHE A 256 -12.54 -26.77 -12.22
C PHE A 256 -13.89 -27.18 -12.83
N GLN A 257 -14.20 -26.71 -14.04
CA GLN A 257 -15.40 -27.12 -14.78
C GLN A 257 -15.26 -28.49 -15.45
N LEU A 258 -14.08 -29.12 -15.43
CA LEU A 258 -13.91 -30.49 -15.90
C LEU A 258 -14.87 -31.43 -15.15
N PRO A 259 -15.68 -32.27 -15.83
CA PRO A 259 -16.78 -32.99 -15.18
C PRO A 259 -16.38 -33.82 -13.95
N ARG A 260 -15.21 -34.46 -14.00
CA ARG A 260 -14.69 -35.26 -12.86
C ARG A 260 -14.15 -34.39 -11.73
N VAL A 261 -13.45 -33.30 -12.04
CA VAL A 261 -12.94 -32.34 -11.05
C VAL A 261 -14.10 -31.61 -10.38
N ASP A 262 -15.08 -31.11 -11.15
CA ASP A 262 -16.27 -30.44 -10.60
C ASP A 262 -17.07 -31.40 -9.70
N SER A 263 -17.27 -32.65 -10.13
CA SER A 263 -17.95 -33.66 -9.32
C SER A 263 -17.21 -33.95 -8.00
N PHE A 264 -15.88 -34.04 -8.06
CA PHE A 264 -15.03 -34.22 -6.89
C PHE A 264 -15.09 -33.01 -5.93
N LEU A 265 -14.97 -31.79 -6.45
CA LEU A 265 -15.07 -30.57 -5.64
C LEU A 265 -16.47 -30.41 -5.03
N ARG A 266 -17.54 -30.79 -5.77
CA ARG A 266 -18.90 -30.87 -5.22
C ARG A 266 -19.00 -31.89 -4.09
N CYS A 267 -18.31 -33.02 -4.18
CA CYS A 267 -18.23 -34.00 -3.08
C CYS A 267 -17.52 -33.40 -1.86
N CYS A 268 -16.37 -32.77 -2.03
CA CYS A 268 -15.63 -32.10 -0.95
C CYS A 268 -16.49 -31.04 -0.24
N ARG A 269 -17.22 -30.21 -0.98
CA ARG A 269 -18.14 -29.20 -0.39
C ARG A 269 -19.23 -29.84 0.45
N LYS A 270 -19.88 -30.89 -0.07
CA LYS A 270 -20.92 -31.61 0.67
C LYS A 270 -20.36 -32.30 1.92
N LEU A 271 -19.13 -32.82 1.84
CA LEU A 271 -18.42 -33.38 2.97
C LEU A 271 -18.22 -32.31 4.05
N VAL A 272 -17.68 -31.14 3.70
CA VAL A 272 -17.53 -30.03 4.66
C VAL A 272 -18.86 -29.59 5.26
N ASP A 273 -19.91 -29.47 4.44
CA ASP A 273 -21.25 -29.09 4.91
C ASP A 273 -21.87 -30.14 5.86
N HIS A 274 -21.44 -31.41 5.79
CA HIS A 274 -21.88 -32.47 6.71
C HIS A 274 -21.30 -32.30 8.13
N PHE A 275 -20.11 -31.72 8.27
CA PHE A 275 -19.45 -31.47 9.56
C PHE A 275 -19.95 -30.20 10.24
N GLN A 276 -21.27 -30.07 10.36
CA GLN A 276 -21.94 -29.11 11.23
C GLN A 276 -22.38 -29.80 12.54
N GLU A 277 -22.88 -29.03 13.52
CA GLU A 277 -23.42 -29.61 14.76
C GLU A 277 -24.56 -30.60 14.42
N PRO A 278 -24.57 -31.84 14.97
CA PRO A 278 -23.74 -32.39 16.05
C PRO A 278 -22.45 -33.13 15.61
N THR A 279 -22.25 -33.40 14.33
CA THR A 279 -21.07 -34.14 13.79
C THR A 279 -19.75 -33.43 14.09
N LEU A 280 -19.78 -32.09 14.18
CA LEU A 280 -18.63 -31.27 14.56
C LEU A 280 -18.07 -31.62 15.95
N TYR A 281 -18.95 -32.00 16.90
CA TYR A 281 -18.51 -32.44 18.23
C TYR A 281 -17.69 -33.73 18.14
N LEU A 282 -18.18 -34.71 17.38
CA LEU A 282 -17.48 -35.98 17.17
C LEU A 282 -16.15 -35.79 16.44
N LEU A 283 -16.08 -34.87 15.47
CA LEU A 283 -14.82 -34.51 14.82
C LEU A 283 -13.79 -33.99 15.83
N LYS A 284 -14.19 -33.10 16.76
CA LYS A 284 -13.29 -32.57 17.80
C LYS A 284 -12.79 -33.66 18.74
N GLU A 285 -13.63 -34.64 19.07
CA GLU A 285 -13.19 -35.80 19.85
C GLU A 285 -12.16 -36.64 19.09
N LYS A 286 -12.37 -36.91 17.80
CA LYS A 286 -11.38 -37.63 16.98
C LYS A 286 -10.09 -36.84 16.80
N GLN A 287 -10.16 -35.52 16.59
CA GLN A 287 -8.99 -34.65 16.56
C GLN A 287 -8.15 -34.79 17.83
N LYS A 288 -8.81 -34.73 18.99
CA LYS A 288 -8.14 -34.91 20.29
C LYS A 288 -7.51 -36.31 20.43
N GLN A 289 -8.20 -37.36 20.01
CA GLN A 289 -7.70 -38.75 20.08
C GLN A 289 -6.45 -38.96 19.23
N HIS A 290 -6.35 -38.27 18.09
CA HIS A 290 -5.24 -38.39 17.14
C HIS A 290 -4.16 -37.30 17.29
N GLY A 291 -4.26 -36.43 18.31
CA GLY A 291 -3.28 -35.36 18.54
C GLY A 291 -3.30 -34.27 17.45
N LEU A 292 -4.40 -34.11 16.74
CA LEU A 292 -4.58 -33.09 15.70
C LEU A 292 -5.14 -31.78 16.29
N PRO A 293 -4.87 -30.63 15.65
CA PRO A 293 -5.47 -29.35 16.04
C PRO A 293 -7.00 -29.43 16.04
N GLN A 294 -7.63 -29.02 17.14
CA GLN A 294 -9.09 -28.99 17.25
C GLN A 294 -9.66 -27.80 16.47
N CYS A 295 -10.08 -28.05 15.24
CA CYS A 295 -10.50 -27.00 14.32
C CYS A 295 -11.72 -27.43 13.48
N ALA A 296 -12.54 -26.45 13.09
CA ALA A 296 -13.61 -26.69 12.14
C ALA A 296 -13.06 -26.87 10.72
N LEU A 297 -13.81 -27.58 9.87
CA LEU A 297 -13.49 -27.63 8.44
C LEU A 297 -13.76 -26.27 7.78
N ILE A 298 -12.99 -25.93 6.76
CA ILE A 298 -13.07 -24.64 6.05
C ILE A 298 -14.04 -24.79 4.88
N ALA A 299 -15.06 -23.92 4.82
CA ALA A 299 -16.01 -23.88 3.70
C ALA A 299 -15.43 -23.15 2.47
N ASP A 300 -15.73 -23.66 1.27
CA ASP A 300 -15.38 -23.05 -0.02
C ASP A 300 -16.29 -21.83 -0.33
N ARG A 301 -16.10 -20.75 0.44
CA ARG A 301 -16.84 -19.47 0.27
C ARG A 301 -15.92 -18.26 0.51
N PRO A 302 -15.82 -17.32 -0.45
CA PRO A 302 -16.42 -17.34 -1.79
C PRO A 302 -15.79 -18.44 -2.66
N ARG A 303 -16.52 -18.93 -3.69
CA ARG A 303 -16.07 -19.99 -4.62
C ARG A 303 -14.91 -19.51 -5.52
N SER A 304 -13.76 -19.27 -4.90
CA SER A 304 -12.51 -18.88 -5.53
C SER A 304 -11.52 -20.02 -5.35
N TRP A 305 -10.59 -20.20 -6.27
CA TRP A 305 -9.61 -21.27 -6.17
C TRP A 305 -8.73 -21.20 -4.91
N LEU A 306 -8.55 -20.01 -4.32
CA LEU A 306 -7.87 -19.84 -3.02
C LEU A 306 -8.69 -20.38 -1.86
N ALA A 307 -10.01 -20.14 -1.84
CA ALA A 307 -10.91 -20.72 -0.86
C ALA A 307 -11.03 -22.24 -1.04
N THR A 308 -11.07 -22.70 -2.29
CA THR A 308 -11.04 -24.13 -2.63
C THR A 308 -9.75 -24.77 -2.13
N LEU A 309 -8.58 -24.17 -2.38
CA LEU A 309 -7.30 -24.65 -1.85
C LEU A 309 -7.29 -24.70 -0.31
N ALA A 310 -7.79 -23.68 0.36
CA ALA A 310 -7.88 -23.66 1.83
C ALA A 310 -8.79 -24.78 2.38
N MET A 311 -9.91 -25.05 1.68
CA MET A 311 -10.78 -26.18 2.00
C MET A 311 -10.04 -27.52 1.81
N LEU A 312 -9.40 -27.72 0.66
CA LEU A 312 -8.67 -28.97 0.37
C LEU A 312 -7.54 -29.21 1.36
N GLN A 313 -6.71 -28.21 1.67
CA GLN A 313 -5.64 -28.29 2.67
C GLN A 313 -6.17 -28.65 4.06
N ARG A 314 -7.34 -28.10 4.46
CA ARG A 314 -7.96 -28.46 5.73
C ARG A 314 -8.51 -29.89 5.72
N LEU A 315 -9.00 -30.38 4.59
CA LEU A 315 -9.44 -31.77 4.45
C LEU A 315 -8.24 -32.74 4.52
N GLU A 316 -7.12 -32.41 3.88
CA GLU A 316 -5.84 -33.15 3.97
C GLU A 316 -5.33 -33.21 5.41
N GLU A 317 -5.20 -32.05 6.08
CA GLU A 317 -4.74 -31.92 7.47
C GLU A 317 -5.57 -32.77 8.44
N GLN A 318 -6.87 -32.92 8.15
CA GLN A 318 -7.84 -33.57 9.03
C GLN A 318 -8.29 -34.95 8.52
N GLN A 319 -7.61 -35.51 7.52
CA GLN A 319 -7.99 -36.76 6.85
C GLN A 319 -8.29 -37.88 7.85
N ILE A 320 -7.37 -38.13 8.79
CA ILE A 320 -7.51 -39.21 9.78
C ILE A 320 -8.74 -39.01 10.66
N ALA A 321 -8.96 -37.79 11.15
CA ALA A 321 -10.10 -37.48 12.01
C ALA A 321 -11.43 -37.56 11.24
N ILE A 322 -11.47 -37.05 10.00
CA ILE A 322 -12.65 -37.11 9.12
C ILE A 322 -13.03 -38.57 8.84
N THR A 323 -12.07 -39.41 8.42
CA THR A 323 -12.32 -40.82 8.14
C THR A 323 -12.81 -41.57 9.39
N ALA A 324 -12.22 -41.29 10.56
CA ALA A 324 -12.65 -41.88 11.82
C ALA A 324 -14.08 -41.45 12.21
N THR A 325 -14.45 -40.17 12.00
CA THR A 325 -15.80 -39.67 12.29
C THR A 325 -16.85 -40.27 11.36
N LEU A 326 -16.55 -40.40 10.06
CA LEU A 326 -17.43 -41.05 9.09
C LEU A 326 -17.60 -42.55 9.36
N GLY A 327 -16.56 -43.22 9.88
CA GLY A 327 -16.65 -44.63 10.24
C GLY A 327 -17.62 -44.93 11.40
N GLU A 328 -17.86 -43.95 12.28
CA GLU A 328 -18.67 -44.11 13.49
C GLU A 328 -20.11 -43.59 13.34
N SER A 329 -20.37 -42.70 12.37
CA SER A 329 -21.69 -42.11 12.15
C SER A 329 -22.60 -43.01 11.29
N SER A 330 -23.67 -43.54 11.87
CA SER A 330 -24.66 -44.40 11.20
C SER A 330 -25.39 -43.70 10.03
N SER A 331 -25.38 -42.37 10.00
CA SER A 331 -26.00 -41.56 8.95
C SER A 331 -25.08 -41.27 7.76
N SER A 332 -23.82 -41.69 7.78
CA SER A 332 -22.79 -41.20 6.85
C SER A 332 -22.37 -42.15 5.72
N HIS A 333 -23.07 -43.29 5.55
CA HIS A 333 -22.77 -44.30 4.52
C HIS A 333 -22.80 -43.79 3.06
N HIS A 334 -23.35 -42.60 2.80
CA HIS A 334 -23.38 -41.96 1.47
C HIS A 334 -22.16 -41.06 1.20
N PHE A 335 -21.27 -40.85 2.17
CA PHE A 335 -20.02 -40.09 2.03
C PHE A 335 -18.81 -41.03 2.07
N SER A 336 -18.70 -41.96 1.11
CA SER A 336 -17.49 -42.76 0.96
C SER A 336 -16.42 -41.94 0.24
N PHE A 337 -15.52 -41.31 1.00
CA PHE A 337 -14.36 -40.60 0.47
C PHE A 337 -13.19 -41.59 0.32
N GLU A 338 -13.16 -42.28 -0.83
CA GLU A 338 -12.19 -43.34 -1.16
C GLU A 338 -10.72 -42.85 -1.33
N GLY A 339 -9.75 -43.78 -1.32
CA GLY A 339 -8.32 -43.47 -1.50
C GLY A 339 -7.99 -42.74 -2.81
N THR A 340 -8.74 -42.99 -3.87
CA THR A 340 -8.63 -42.27 -5.15
C THR A 340 -9.00 -40.79 -5.04
N HIS A 341 -9.95 -40.45 -4.17
CA HIS A 341 -10.34 -39.07 -3.91
C HIS A 341 -9.26 -38.32 -3.11
N TRP A 342 -8.58 -38.99 -2.18
CA TRP A 342 -7.44 -38.41 -1.46
C TRP A 342 -6.25 -38.15 -2.40
N ALA A 343 -5.93 -39.09 -3.29
CA ALA A 343 -4.89 -38.87 -4.29
C ALA A 343 -5.20 -37.67 -5.21
N LEU A 344 -6.45 -37.56 -5.69
CA LEU A 344 -6.88 -36.41 -6.50
C LEU A 344 -6.84 -35.09 -5.70
N LEU A 345 -7.13 -35.14 -4.39
CA LEU A 345 -7.05 -34.01 -3.48
C LEU A 345 -5.61 -33.48 -3.39
N ASP A 346 -4.66 -34.37 -3.11
CA ASP A 346 -3.24 -34.06 -2.94
C ASP A 346 -2.65 -33.45 -4.23
N ASP A 347 -2.94 -34.07 -5.38
CA ASP A 347 -2.47 -33.58 -6.69
C ASP A 347 -3.06 -32.20 -7.04
N LEU A 348 -4.33 -31.94 -6.70
CA LEU A 348 -4.95 -30.62 -6.89
C LEU A 348 -4.34 -29.58 -5.94
N ILE A 349 -3.99 -29.95 -4.71
CA ILE A 349 -3.28 -29.06 -3.78
C ILE A 349 -1.90 -28.69 -4.36
N GLU A 350 -1.14 -29.64 -4.91
CA GLU A 350 0.17 -29.35 -5.53
C GLU A 350 0.04 -28.27 -6.62
N ILE A 351 -0.93 -28.43 -7.53
CA ILE A 351 -1.18 -27.46 -8.61
C ILE A 351 -1.54 -26.09 -8.04
N LEU A 352 -2.59 -26.02 -7.20
CA LEU A 352 -3.11 -24.76 -6.68
C LEU A 352 -2.11 -24.05 -5.75
N GLN A 353 -1.27 -24.79 -5.03
CA GLN A 353 -0.25 -24.23 -4.16
C GLN A 353 0.81 -23.46 -4.96
N ALA A 354 1.19 -23.92 -6.16
CA ALA A 354 2.07 -23.17 -7.05
C ALA A 354 1.46 -21.82 -7.47
N PHE A 355 0.16 -21.79 -7.79
CA PHE A 355 -0.55 -20.54 -8.08
C PHE A 355 -0.65 -19.63 -6.86
N LYS A 356 -0.82 -20.18 -5.65
CA LYS A 356 -0.79 -19.41 -4.40
C LYS A 356 0.55 -18.74 -4.16
N VAL A 357 1.66 -19.43 -4.46
CA VAL A 357 3.01 -18.84 -4.40
C VAL A 357 3.12 -17.66 -5.38
N VAL A 358 2.63 -17.81 -6.62
CA VAL A 358 2.62 -16.72 -7.61
C VAL A 358 1.75 -15.54 -7.15
N ALA A 359 0.53 -15.81 -6.66
CA ALA A 359 -0.37 -14.78 -6.15
C ALA A 359 0.26 -14.00 -4.99
N ASN A 360 0.89 -14.69 -4.04
CA ASN A 360 1.60 -14.07 -2.92
C ASN A 360 2.79 -13.23 -3.39
N MET A 361 3.56 -13.76 -4.34
CA MET A 361 4.72 -13.08 -4.91
C MET A 361 4.29 -11.75 -5.55
N ILE A 362 3.33 -11.77 -6.47
CA ILE A 362 2.85 -10.56 -7.17
C ILE A 362 2.19 -9.58 -6.17
N THR A 363 1.48 -10.09 -5.16
CA THR A 363 0.85 -9.24 -4.12
C THR A 363 1.86 -8.55 -3.21
N SER A 364 3.03 -9.17 -2.99
CA SER A 364 4.08 -8.64 -2.10
C SER A 364 5.12 -7.78 -2.85
N CYS A 365 5.07 -7.75 -4.18
CA CYS A 365 6.00 -6.99 -5.02
C CYS A 365 5.77 -5.47 -4.90
N ARG A 366 6.88 -4.72 -4.77
CA ARG A 366 6.90 -3.25 -4.61
C ARG A 366 7.17 -2.48 -5.88
N TYR A 367 7.65 -3.19 -6.88
CA TYR A 367 8.07 -2.70 -8.17
C TYR A 367 7.13 -3.27 -9.24
N PRO A 368 7.14 -2.70 -10.44
CA PRO A 368 6.35 -3.13 -11.58
C PRO A 368 6.38 -4.64 -11.79
N THR A 369 5.22 -5.28 -11.63
CA THR A 369 5.06 -6.74 -11.74
C THR A 369 5.14 -7.25 -13.18
N ILE A 370 5.15 -6.35 -14.15
CA ILE A 370 5.15 -6.67 -15.59
C ILE A 370 6.41 -7.42 -16.01
N SER A 371 7.57 -7.13 -15.42
CA SER A 371 8.83 -7.83 -15.71
C SER A 371 8.83 -9.28 -15.23
N MET A 372 7.91 -9.65 -14.34
CA MET A 372 7.84 -10.99 -13.75
C MET A 372 6.92 -11.93 -14.54
N VAL A 373 6.07 -11.40 -15.42
CA VAL A 373 5.08 -12.19 -16.15
C VAL A 373 5.74 -13.33 -16.94
N ARG A 374 6.80 -13.03 -17.71
CA ARG A 374 7.52 -14.05 -18.49
C ARG A 374 8.21 -15.11 -17.65
N PRO A 375 9.03 -14.76 -16.64
CA PRO A 375 9.60 -15.75 -15.73
C PRO A 375 8.55 -16.65 -15.06
N VAL A 376 7.44 -16.06 -14.60
CA VAL A 376 6.34 -16.79 -13.94
C VAL A 376 5.66 -17.75 -14.91
N LEU A 377 5.32 -17.30 -16.12
CA LEU A 377 4.72 -18.16 -17.13
C LEU A 377 5.66 -19.30 -17.52
N HIS A 378 6.95 -19.01 -17.71
CA HIS A 378 7.94 -20.02 -18.02
C HIS A 378 8.05 -21.06 -16.90
N MET A 379 8.10 -20.62 -15.63
CA MET A 379 8.11 -21.51 -14.47
C MET A 379 6.86 -22.39 -14.46
N LEU A 380 5.66 -21.80 -14.50
CA LEU A 380 4.40 -22.53 -14.43
C LEU A 380 4.26 -23.55 -15.56
N LEU A 381 4.51 -23.15 -16.80
CA LEU A 381 4.32 -24.01 -17.98
C LEU A 381 5.34 -25.15 -18.05
N ASN A 382 6.59 -24.92 -17.65
CA ASN A 382 7.66 -25.92 -17.81
C ASN A 382 7.93 -26.76 -16.56
N THR A 383 7.40 -26.38 -15.40
CA THR A 383 7.59 -27.11 -14.14
C THR A 383 6.26 -27.62 -13.58
N THR A 384 5.36 -26.73 -13.15
CA THR A 384 4.10 -27.09 -12.48
C THR A 384 3.11 -27.79 -13.39
N LEU A 385 2.92 -27.27 -14.61
CA LEU A 385 1.86 -27.71 -15.52
C LEU A 385 2.34 -28.73 -16.55
N LYS A 386 3.60 -29.16 -16.46
CA LYS A 386 4.09 -30.24 -17.29
C LYS A 386 3.48 -31.56 -16.81
N VAL A 387 2.81 -32.27 -17.71
CA VAL A 387 2.24 -33.59 -17.43
C VAL A 387 3.39 -34.56 -17.12
N LYS A 388 3.30 -35.25 -15.99
CA LYS A 388 4.29 -36.22 -15.49
C LYS A 388 3.78 -37.65 -15.70
N ASP A 389 4.71 -38.59 -15.87
CA ASP A 389 4.38 -40.01 -15.90
C ASP A 389 3.85 -40.44 -14.52
N GLY A 390 2.58 -40.86 -14.47
CA GLY A 390 1.89 -41.24 -13.22
C GLY A 390 0.82 -40.25 -12.76
N ASP A 391 0.69 -39.08 -13.39
CA ASP A 391 -0.43 -38.16 -13.11
C ASP A 391 -1.77 -38.88 -13.33
N LEU A 392 -2.74 -38.66 -12.42
CA LEU A 392 -4.12 -39.05 -12.66
C LEU A 392 -4.65 -38.38 -13.94
N LYS A 393 -5.53 -39.06 -14.68
CA LYS A 393 -6.06 -38.53 -15.95
C LYS A 393 -6.71 -37.16 -15.78
N GLU A 394 -7.40 -36.95 -14.67
CA GLU A 394 -8.04 -35.69 -14.29
C GLU A 394 -7.01 -34.58 -14.09
N ILE A 395 -5.86 -34.91 -13.52
CA ILE A 395 -4.75 -34.00 -13.25
C ILE A 395 -4.02 -33.63 -14.54
N SER A 396 -3.75 -34.59 -15.42
CA SER A 396 -3.19 -34.31 -16.75
C SER A 396 -4.10 -33.35 -17.53
N MET A 397 -5.41 -33.60 -17.57
CA MET A 397 -6.38 -32.71 -18.23
C MET A 397 -6.44 -31.32 -17.56
N THR A 398 -6.36 -31.25 -16.23
CA THR A 398 -6.31 -29.99 -15.48
C THR A 398 -5.08 -29.17 -15.89
N LYS A 399 -3.90 -29.80 -15.90
CA LYS A 399 -2.63 -29.19 -16.31
C LYS A 399 -2.67 -28.71 -17.78
N GLU A 400 -3.24 -29.50 -18.68
CA GLU A 400 -3.38 -29.18 -20.10
C GLU A 400 -4.32 -27.97 -20.33
N ILE A 401 -5.48 -27.92 -19.67
CA ILE A 401 -6.41 -26.79 -19.79
C ILE A 401 -5.77 -25.50 -19.29
N ILE A 402 -5.16 -25.53 -18.10
CA ILE A 402 -4.51 -24.36 -17.54
C ILE A 402 -3.37 -23.89 -18.45
N SER A 403 -2.54 -24.83 -18.92
CA SER A 403 -1.44 -24.54 -19.86
C SER A 403 -1.95 -23.90 -21.15
N LYS A 404 -3.05 -24.42 -21.69
CA LYS A 404 -3.68 -23.91 -22.91
C LYS A 404 -4.15 -22.47 -22.73
N VAL A 405 -4.85 -22.17 -21.63
CA VAL A 405 -5.36 -20.80 -21.36
C VAL A 405 -4.19 -19.82 -21.16
N LEU A 406 -3.18 -20.19 -20.39
CA LEU A 406 -2.01 -19.33 -20.17
C LEU A 406 -1.21 -19.11 -21.47
N SER A 407 -0.97 -20.18 -22.22
CA SER A 407 -0.22 -20.09 -23.48
C SER A 407 -1.00 -19.29 -24.51
N SER A 408 -2.28 -19.59 -24.78
CA SER A 408 -3.06 -18.86 -25.78
C SER A 408 -3.20 -17.36 -25.48
N THR A 409 -3.12 -16.97 -24.21
CA THR A 409 -3.20 -15.56 -23.80
C THR A 409 -1.88 -14.79 -24.03
N TYR A 410 -0.71 -15.45 -23.95
CA TYR A 410 0.61 -14.81 -23.96
C TYR A 410 1.61 -15.35 -25.02
N SER A 411 1.21 -16.33 -25.83
CA SER A 411 2.02 -16.96 -26.89
C SER A 411 2.05 -16.15 -28.18
N GLN A 412 3.06 -16.36 -29.01
CA GLN A 412 3.31 -15.58 -30.24
C GLN A 412 2.43 -15.97 -31.45
N ASP A 413 1.42 -16.82 -31.26
CA ASP A 413 0.74 -17.51 -32.37
C ASP A 413 -0.27 -16.64 -33.13
N THR A 414 -0.56 -15.43 -32.65
CA THR A 414 -1.42 -14.46 -33.34
C THR A 414 -0.80 -13.05 -33.32
N PRO A 415 -1.09 -12.18 -34.31
CA PRO A 415 -0.50 -10.84 -34.41
C PRO A 415 -0.58 -9.98 -33.13
N PRO A 416 -1.76 -9.80 -32.47
CA PRO A 416 -1.82 -9.02 -31.23
C PRO A 416 -1.02 -9.65 -30.07
N SER A 417 -0.84 -10.98 -30.10
CA SER A 417 -0.05 -11.69 -29.10
C SER A 417 1.46 -11.60 -29.33
N GLN A 418 1.91 -11.24 -30.54
CA GLN A 418 3.32 -10.99 -30.85
C GLN A 418 3.83 -9.68 -30.23
N ASP A 419 2.97 -8.66 -30.16
CA ASP A 419 3.28 -7.38 -29.52
C ASP A 419 3.37 -7.53 -28.00
N ILE A 420 2.42 -8.23 -27.38
CA ILE A 420 2.46 -8.61 -25.96
C ILE A 420 3.76 -9.35 -25.66
N ALA A 421 4.11 -10.34 -26.48
CA ALA A 421 5.28 -11.16 -26.30
C ALA A 421 6.59 -10.33 -26.33
N THR A 422 6.70 -9.42 -27.28
CA THR A 422 7.86 -8.54 -27.44
C THR A 422 7.93 -7.54 -26.27
N PHE A 423 6.80 -6.93 -25.92
CA PHE A 423 6.69 -5.99 -24.80
C PHE A 423 7.16 -6.62 -23.48
N LEU A 424 6.65 -7.82 -23.16
CA LEU A 424 7.03 -8.53 -21.94
C LEU A 424 8.51 -8.93 -21.94
N ASN A 425 9.07 -9.29 -23.09
CA ASN A 425 10.49 -9.65 -23.18
C ASN A 425 11.40 -8.45 -22.89
N VAL A 426 11.06 -7.26 -23.43
CA VAL A 426 11.78 -6.01 -23.12
C VAL A 426 11.63 -5.64 -21.65
N ALA A 427 10.40 -5.65 -21.12
CA ALA A 427 10.16 -5.37 -19.71
C ALA A 427 10.93 -6.31 -18.77
N THR A 428 11.04 -7.59 -19.13
CA THR A 428 11.80 -8.61 -18.38
C THR A 428 13.31 -8.41 -18.51
N PHE A 429 13.81 -8.01 -19.69
CA PHE A 429 15.22 -7.75 -19.90
C PHE A 429 15.73 -6.59 -19.02
N LEU A 430 14.91 -5.54 -18.90
CA LEU A 430 15.19 -4.36 -18.08
C LEU A 430 15.09 -4.64 -16.57
N ASP A 431 14.71 -5.85 -16.17
CA ASP A 431 14.80 -6.31 -14.78
C ASP A 431 16.17 -6.92 -14.51
N PRO A 432 17.01 -6.32 -13.64
CA PRO A 432 18.36 -6.80 -13.36
C PRO A 432 18.41 -8.25 -12.84
N ARG A 433 17.29 -8.79 -12.35
CA ARG A 433 17.16 -10.18 -11.87
C ARG A 433 16.97 -11.17 -13.02
N TYR A 434 16.35 -10.73 -14.12
CA TYR A 434 15.93 -11.60 -15.24
C TYR A 434 16.62 -11.30 -16.57
N LYS A 435 17.50 -10.29 -16.62
CA LYS A 435 18.21 -9.81 -17.82
C LYS A 435 18.93 -10.85 -18.70
N LYS A 436 19.20 -12.06 -18.17
CA LYS A 436 19.79 -13.17 -18.94
C LYS A 436 18.81 -13.88 -19.88
N LEU A 437 17.50 -13.76 -19.63
CA LEU A 437 16.42 -14.36 -20.44
C LEU A 437 16.68 -15.83 -20.84
N PRO A 438 16.96 -16.75 -19.89
CA PRO A 438 17.39 -18.12 -20.20
C PRO A 438 16.36 -18.92 -21.01
N PHE A 439 15.09 -18.51 -20.95
CA PHE A 439 13.95 -19.13 -21.61
C PHE A 439 13.74 -18.70 -23.07
N LEU A 440 14.50 -17.72 -23.57
CA LEU A 440 14.46 -17.29 -24.97
C LEU A 440 15.62 -17.89 -25.78
N SER A 441 15.38 -18.12 -27.07
CA SER A 441 16.42 -18.47 -28.04
C SER A 441 17.39 -17.31 -28.28
N THR A 442 18.57 -17.59 -28.84
CA THR A 442 19.56 -16.56 -29.18
C THR A 442 18.99 -15.49 -30.11
N GLN A 443 18.20 -15.90 -31.11
CA GLN A 443 17.57 -14.98 -32.06
C GLN A 443 16.55 -14.06 -31.38
N GLU A 444 15.74 -14.59 -30.47
CA GLU A 444 14.77 -13.79 -29.71
C GLU A 444 15.47 -12.80 -28.77
N ARG A 445 16.59 -13.20 -28.13
CA ARG A 445 17.39 -12.28 -27.31
C ARG A 445 17.98 -11.15 -28.15
N SER A 446 18.53 -11.46 -29.33
CA SER A 446 19.01 -10.44 -30.27
C SER A 446 17.91 -9.47 -30.69
N LYS A 447 16.70 -9.96 -30.95
CA LYS A 447 15.54 -9.11 -31.26
C LYS A 447 15.21 -8.15 -30.11
N VAL A 448 15.21 -8.64 -28.86
CA VAL A 448 14.96 -7.80 -27.68
C VAL A 448 16.02 -6.71 -27.54
N GLU A 449 17.30 -7.06 -27.74
CA GLU A 449 18.40 -6.09 -27.68
C GLU A 449 18.25 -5.02 -28.77
N SER A 450 17.96 -5.41 -30.03
CA SER A 450 17.72 -4.48 -31.13
C SER A 450 16.56 -3.52 -30.83
N THR A 451 15.44 -4.02 -30.31
CA THR A 451 14.29 -3.18 -29.93
C THR A 451 14.66 -2.16 -28.85
N ILE A 452 15.43 -2.57 -27.83
CA ILE A 452 15.87 -1.64 -26.77
C ILE A 452 16.79 -0.55 -27.34
N ILE A 453 17.69 -0.92 -28.25
CA ILE A 453 18.61 0.03 -28.89
C ILE A 453 17.83 1.07 -29.70
N GLU A 454 16.86 0.63 -30.51
CA GLU A 454 16.01 1.50 -31.32
C GLU A 454 15.20 2.47 -30.44
N GLU A 455 14.59 1.97 -29.36
CA GLU A 455 13.81 2.77 -28.41
C GLU A 455 14.67 3.78 -27.65
N ALA A 456 15.83 3.35 -27.14
CA ALA A 456 16.77 4.23 -26.43
C ALA A 456 17.28 5.34 -27.37
N LYS A 457 17.62 4.99 -28.61
CA LYS A 457 18.06 5.96 -29.63
C LYS A 457 16.96 6.99 -29.92
N ALA A 458 15.73 6.55 -30.18
CA ALA A 458 14.61 7.43 -30.46
C ALA A 458 14.33 8.41 -29.30
N ILE A 459 14.47 7.96 -28.05
CA ILE A 459 14.32 8.82 -26.87
C ILE A 459 15.43 9.87 -26.80
N LEU A 460 16.68 9.50 -27.07
CA LEU A 460 17.81 10.45 -27.06
C LEU A 460 17.70 11.48 -28.19
N GLU A 461 17.34 11.05 -29.40
CA GLU A 461 17.11 11.95 -30.54
C GLU A 461 16.03 12.99 -30.24
N LYS A 462 14.92 12.56 -29.64
CA LYS A 462 13.84 13.46 -29.22
C LYS A 462 14.32 14.50 -28.19
N GLN A 463 15.16 14.09 -27.24
CA GLN A 463 15.70 15.01 -26.23
C GLN A 463 16.69 16.03 -26.81
N ILE A 464 17.44 15.66 -27.83
CA ILE A 464 18.35 16.59 -28.53
C ILE A 464 17.51 17.62 -29.32
N ALA A 465 16.44 17.16 -29.98
CA ALA A 465 15.53 18.03 -30.73
C ALA A 465 14.71 18.99 -29.83
N GLU A 466 14.40 18.59 -28.58
CA GLU A 466 13.62 19.40 -27.63
C GLU A 466 14.47 20.31 -26.73
N ARG A 467 15.81 20.31 -26.85
CA ARG A 467 16.64 21.31 -26.16
C ARG A 467 16.30 22.70 -26.71
N PRO A 468 15.93 23.68 -25.87
CA PRO A 468 15.68 25.03 -26.36
C PRO A 468 17.00 25.59 -26.91
N CYS A 469 17.06 25.84 -28.22
CA CYS A 469 18.03 26.74 -28.81
C CYS A 469 17.78 28.14 -28.25
N LEU A 470 18.38 28.44 -27.11
CA LEU A 470 18.64 29.82 -26.72
C LEU A 470 19.80 30.28 -27.60
N ASP A 471 19.48 30.74 -28.81
CA ASP A 471 20.24 31.68 -29.65
C ASP A 471 19.71 31.59 -31.09
N ASP A 472 18.60 32.27 -31.37
CA ASP A 472 18.40 33.11 -32.57
C ASP A 472 16.94 33.62 -32.63
N PHE A 473 16.70 34.78 -32.02
CA PHE A 473 15.59 35.66 -32.41
C PHE A 473 16.09 37.10 -32.30
N SER A 474 16.93 37.51 -33.25
CA SER A 474 17.13 38.91 -33.56
C SER A 474 15.89 39.42 -34.30
N LEU A 475 14.93 39.98 -33.58
CA LEU A 475 13.96 40.92 -34.14
C LEU A 475 14.61 42.30 -34.10
N ASP A 476 14.83 42.87 -35.28
CA ASP A 476 15.14 44.28 -35.48
C ASP A 476 14.15 45.14 -34.69
N SER A 477 14.66 45.92 -33.74
CA SER A 477 13.96 47.05 -33.16
C SER A 477 14.86 48.28 -33.22
N ASP A 478 14.58 49.14 -34.19
CA ASP A 478 15.01 50.53 -34.21
C ASP A 478 14.44 51.28 -32.99
N GLU A 479 15.28 51.66 -32.01
CA GLU A 479 15.18 52.95 -31.30
C GLU A 479 16.40 53.19 -30.36
N PRO A 480 16.81 54.46 -30.13
CA PRO A 480 18.12 54.81 -29.57
C PRO A 480 18.17 54.85 -28.02
N PRO A 481 19.37 54.88 -27.41
CA PRO A 481 19.53 54.56 -25.99
C PRO A 481 19.30 55.77 -25.09
N SER A 482 18.65 55.59 -23.94
CA SER A 482 18.82 56.54 -22.84
C SER A 482 18.78 55.92 -21.42
N LYS A 483 19.91 56.19 -20.72
CA LYS A 483 20.13 56.44 -19.28
C LYS A 483 19.82 55.34 -18.22
N LYS A 484 20.92 54.90 -17.58
CA LYS A 484 21.04 54.16 -16.30
C LYS A 484 20.15 54.71 -15.18
N PRO A 485 19.74 53.83 -14.23
CA PRO A 485 20.37 53.85 -12.90
C PRO A 485 20.77 52.45 -12.33
N ALA A 486 21.41 52.50 -11.15
CA ALA A 486 22.31 51.54 -10.50
C ALA A 486 21.63 50.35 -9.74
N PRO A 487 22.41 49.39 -9.18
CA PRO A 487 22.00 47.98 -9.04
C PRO A 487 21.32 47.61 -7.72
N VAL A 488 20.42 46.63 -7.78
CA VAL A 488 19.93 45.88 -6.61
C VAL A 488 20.59 44.50 -6.60
N ARG A 489 21.06 44.11 -5.41
CA ARG A 489 21.81 42.88 -5.11
C ARG A 489 21.06 41.62 -5.53
N GLU A 490 21.63 40.85 -6.46
CA GLU A 490 21.32 39.43 -6.65
C GLU A 490 22.21 38.58 -5.73
N SER A 491 21.58 37.71 -4.95
CA SER A 491 22.23 36.64 -4.19
C SER A 491 22.38 35.37 -5.05
N ALA A 492 23.63 34.93 -5.20
CA ALA A 492 24.07 33.55 -5.48
C ALA A 492 23.46 32.82 -6.69
N ARG A 493 24.02 33.07 -7.88
CA ARG A 493 24.09 32.07 -8.96
C ARG A 493 25.36 31.24 -8.80
N SER A 494 25.23 29.92 -8.93
CA SER A 494 26.32 28.95 -8.89
C SER A 494 27.32 29.19 -10.03
N SER A 495 28.59 29.31 -9.65
CA SER A 495 29.74 29.52 -10.53
C SER A 495 30.14 28.24 -11.26
N THR A 496 29.83 28.12 -12.56
CA THR A 496 30.48 27.13 -13.45
C THR A 496 30.77 27.65 -14.86
N GLN A 497 30.72 28.96 -15.13
CA GLN A 497 30.98 29.49 -16.48
C GLN A 497 32.40 29.97 -16.79
N ASP A 498 33.34 29.94 -15.84
CA ASP A 498 34.74 30.37 -16.11
C ASP A 498 35.75 29.25 -15.89
N ASN A 499 35.63 28.13 -16.63
CA ASN A 499 36.70 27.15 -16.73
C ASN A 499 37.34 27.19 -18.13
N PRO A 500 38.51 27.83 -18.32
CA PRO A 500 39.17 27.90 -19.62
C PRO A 500 39.59 26.53 -20.16
N LEU A 501 39.72 25.49 -19.31
CA LEU A 501 39.88 24.11 -19.76
C LEU A 501 38.60 23.56 -20.40
N ALA A 502 37.41 23.91 -19.90
CA ALA A 502 36.15 23.48 -20.52
C ALA A 502 35.95 24.12 -21.89
N ALA A 503 36.40 25.37 -22.09
CA ALA A 503 36.36 26.02 -23.41
C ALA A 503 37.32 25.38 -24.44
N ILE A 504 38.41 24.77 -23.98
CA ILE A 504 39.42 24.10 -24.84
C ILE A 504 39.04 22.64 -25.12
N PHE A 505 38.50 21.93 -24.13
CA PHE A 505 38.21 20.48 -24.20
C PHE A 505 36.73 20.14 -24.41
N CYS A 506 35.81 21.09 -24.27
CA CYS A 506 34.37 20.92 -24.52
C CYS A 506 33.92 21.83 -25.68
N GLN A 507 34.62 21.76 -26.81
CA GLN A 507 34.00 22.13 -28.09
C GLN A 507 32.89 21.12 -28.33
N PHE A 508 31.66 21.47 -27.94
CA PHE A 508 30.49 20.67 -28.27
C PHE A 508 30.24 20.85 -29.77
N ASP A 509 30.64 19.87 -30.57
CA ASP A 509 30.08 19.71 -31.91
C ASP A 509 28.57 19.62 -31.74
N THR A 510 27.85 20.60 -32.29
CA THR A 510 26.39 20.70 -32.23
C THR A 510 25.67 19.62 -33.03
N ASP A 511 26.41 18.78 -33.77
CA ASP A 511 25.93 17.61 -34.49
C ASP A 511 26.55 16.33 -33.90
N GLN A 512 25.98 15.80 -32.80
CA GLN A 512 26.23 14.40 -32.47
C GLN A 512 25.71 13.53 -33.60
N SER A 513 26.60 12.83 -34.29
CA SER A 513 26.21 11.98 -35.41
C SER A 513 25.28 10.85 -34.92
N GLN A 514 24.32 10.42 -35.76
CA GLN A 514 23.44 9.29 -35.43
C GLN A 514 24.21 8.00 -35.07
N GLU A 515 25.45 7.88 -35.54
CA GLU A 515 26.38 6.79 -35.24
C GLU A 515 26.93 6.88 -33.81
N GLU A 516 27.23 8.09 -33.31
CA GLU A 516 27.67 8.30 -31.92
C GLU A 516 26.59 7.96 -30.90
N LEU A 517 25.34 8.38 -31.13
CA LEU A 517 24.21 8.04 -30.26
C LEU A 517 23.97 6.53 -30.21
N HIS A 518 24.09 5.87 -31.37
CA HIS A 518 23.97 4.42 -31.45
C HIS A 518 25.12 3.71 -30.70
N ALA A 519 26.36 4.19 -30.84
CA ALA A 519 27.50 3.66 -30.10
C ALA A 519 27.36 3.86 -28.58
N GLN A 520 26.86 5.02 -28.14
CA GLN A 520 26.60 5.32 -26.74
C GLN A 520 25.59 4.34 -26.13
N VAL A 521 24.47 4.08 -26.82
CA VAL A 521 23.45 3.13 -26.35
C VAL A 521 23.99 1.70 -26.31
N LEU A 522 24.80 1.30 -27.29
CA LEU A 522 25.44 -0.02 -27.30
C LEU A 522 26.40 -0.21 -26.11
N GLU A 523 27.20 0.80 -25.80
CA GLU A 523 28.10 0.78 -24.64
C GLU A 523 27.30 0.68 -23.33
N GLU A 524 26.24 1.49 -23.20
CA GLU A 524 25.34 1.47 -22.05
C GLU A 524 24.70 0.09 -21.84
N LEU A 525 24.18 -0.51 -22.91
CA LEU A 525 23.60 -1.86 -22.90
C LEU A 525 24.63 -2.93 -22.54
N SER A 526 25.85 -2.83 -23.07
CA SER A 526 26.96 -3.72 -22.75
C SER A 526 27.31 -3.64 -21.26
N ASN A 527 27.41 -2.42 -20.71
CA ASN A 527 27.65 -2.20 -19.29
C ASN A 527 26.53 -2.81 -18.43
N TYR A 528 25.26 -2.58 -18.78
CA TYR A 528 24.12 -3.17 -18.08
C TYR A 528 24.18 -4.71 -18.05
N LYS A 529 24.52 -5.34 -19.18
CA LYS A 529 24.69 -6.79 -19.29
C LYS A 529 25.85 -7.31 -18.43
N ALA A 530 26.94 -6.54 -18.31
CA ALA A 530 28.12 -6.89 -17.53
C ALA A 530 27.90 -6.78 -16.00
N GLN A 531 26.95 -5.95 -15.55
CA GLN A 531 26.62 -5.83 -14.13
C GLN A 531 26.21 -7.20 -13.53
N ARG A 532 26.38 -7.37 -12.21
CA ARG A 532 25.92 -8.58 -11.51
C ARG A 532 24.41 -8.78 -11.70
N VAL A 533 23.96 -10.02 -11.79
CA VAL A 533 22.53 -10.37 -11.74
C VAL A 533 22.01 -10.15 -10.32
N LEU A 534 20.92 -9.40 -10.20
CA LEU A 534 20.30 -9.09 -8.92
C LEU A 534 19.57 -10.32 -8.36
N GLY A 535 19.58 -10.52 -7.04
CA GLY A 535 18.86 -11.60 -6.38
C GLY A 535 17.34 -11.44 -6.46
N LEU A 536 16.60 -12.55 -6.46
CA LEU A 536 15.14 -12.55 -6.62
C LEU A 536 14.39 -11.76 -5.52
N ASN A 537 14.97 -11.69 -4.32
CA ASN A 537 14.41 -11.01 -3.15
C ASN A 537 14.85 -9.53 -3.03
N GLU A 538 15.71 -9.05 -3.93
CA GLU A 538 16.20 -7.68 -3.91
C GLU A 538 15.30 -6.76 -4.77
N ASP A 539 15.29 -5.45 -4.48
CA ASP A 539 14.43 -4.47 -5.15
C ASP A 539 15.10 -3.92 -6.43
N PRO A 540 14.56 -4.20 -7.63
CA PRO A 540 15.09 -3.70 -8.87
C PRO A 540 14.86 -2.20 -9.11
N LEU A 541 13.82 -1.56 -8.55
CA LEU A 541 13.67 -0.10 -8.65
C LEU A 541 14.75 0.61 -7.84
N PHE A 542 15.08 0.09 -6.66
CA PHE A 542 16.21 0.59 -5.87
C PHE A 542 17.54 0.39 -6.60
N TRP A 543 17.71 -0.75 -7.27
CA TRP A 543 18.88 -0.98 -8.12
C TRP A 543 18.98 0.06 -9.23
N TRP A 544 17.91 0.30 -9.98
CA TRP A 544 17.89 1.34 -11.02
C TRP A 544 18.14 2.75 -10.46
N SER A 545 17.64 3.03 -9.26
CA SER A 545 17.84 4.33 -8.59
C SER A 545 19.31 4.56 -8.23
N SER A 546 19.96 3.54 -7.66
CA SER A 546 21.37 3.60 -7.26
C SER A 546 22.34 3.61 -8.45
N HIS A 547 21.90 3.14 -9.62
CA HIS A 547 22.72 3.05 -10.82
C HIS A 547 22.30 4.03 -11.93
N ALA A 548 21.31 4.89 -11.69
CA ALA A 548 20.80 5.85 -12.67
C ALA A 548 21.90 6.72 -13.31
N PRO A 549 22.95 7.20 -12.59
CA PRO A 549 24.02 7.98 -13.19
C PRO A 549 24.87 7.20 -14.22
N LEU A 550 24.86 5.86 -14.17
CA LEU A 550 25.60 5.00 -15.12
C LEU A 550 24.83 4.76 -16.42
N PHE A 551 23.53 5.05 -16.43
CA PHE A 551 22.61 4.64 -17.48
C PHE A 551 21.72 5.83 -17.90
N PRO A 552 22.15 6.67 -18.87
CA PRO A 552 21.37 7.84 -19.29
C PRO A 552 20.15 7.55 -20.18
N ALA A 553 20.10 6.41 -20.88
CA ALA A 553 19.03 6.09 -21.83
C ALA A 553 18.13 4.94 -21.36
N LEU A 554 18.70 3.84 -20.85
CA LEU A 554 17.96 2.64 -20.46
C LEU A 554 16.86 2.90 -19.41
N PRO A 555 17.05 3.76 -18.39
CA PRO A 555 15.98 4.00 -17.43
C PRO A 555 14.78 4.72 -18.06
N LYS A 556 14.96 5.49 -19.13
CA LYS A 556 13.84 6.11 -19.86
C LYS A 556 13.05 5.08 -20.66
N VAL A 557 13.74 4.11 -21.26
CA VAL A 557 13.09 2.93 -21.87
C VAL A 557 12.33 2.17 -20.79
N LEU A 558 12.92 1.94 -19.62
CA LEU A 558 12.25 1.31 -18.49
C LEU A 558 10.96 2.02 -18.12
N GLN A 559 10.94 3.35 -18.03
CA GLN A 559 9.72 4.11 -17.71
C GLN A 559 8.57 3.87 -18.70
N LYS A 560 8.86 3.57 -19.98
CA LYS A 560 7.86 3.22 -21.01
C LYS A 560 7.26 1.83 -20.81
N TYR A 561 8.08 0.84 -20.45
CA TYR A 561 7.62 -0.55 -20.33
C TYR A 561 7.06 -0.88 -18.94
N TRP A 562 7.65 -0.32 -17.90
CA TRP A 562 7.31 -0.61 -16.52
C TRP A 562 6.12 0.20 -15.99
N CYS A 563 5.65 1.20 -16.73
CA CYS A 563 4.41 1.90 -16.39
C CYS A 563 3.16 1.06 -16.67
N VAL A 564 3.24 0.01 -17.51
CA VAL A 564 2.13 -0.94 -17.75
C VAL A 564 2.17 -2.04 -16.69
N PRO A 565 1.18 -2.17 -15.80
CA PRO A 565 1.19 -3.18 -14.74
C PRO A 565 0.78 -4.56 -15.25
N ALA A 566 1.17 -5.65 -14.56
CA ALA A 566 0.75 -7.01 -14.93
C ALA A 566 -0.73 -7.32 -14.61
N THR A 567 -1.37 -6.50 -13.76
CA THR A 567 -2.74 -6.72 -13.29
C THR A 567 -3.60 -5.47 -13.44
N SER A 568 -4.85 -5.63 -13.88
CA SER A 568 -5.77 -4.50 -14.11
C SER A 568 -6.33 -3.89 -12.82
N VAL A 569 -6.24 -4.63 -11.71
CA VAL A 569 -6.63 -4.22 -10.36
C VAL A 569 -5.52 -4.58 -9.36
N PRO A 570 -5.43 -3.88 -8.21
CA PRO A 570 -4.46 -4.24 -7.17
C PRO A 570 -4.56 -5.72 -6.76
N CYS A 571 -3.42 -6.41 -6.68
CA CYS A 571 -3.39 -7.87 -6.54
C CYS A 571 -4.04 -8.39 -5.24
N HIS A 572 -3.95 -7.62 -4.14
CA HIS A 572 -4.64 -7.94 -2.88
C HIS A 572 -6.17 -7.92 -3.00
N ARG A 573 -6.74 -7.29 -4.04
CA ARG A 573 -8.18 -7.35 -4.35
C ARG A 573 -8.54 -8.57 -5.18
N LEU A 574 -7.64 -9.07 -6.02
CA LEU A 574 -7.83 -10.27 -6.84
C LEU A 574 -7.76 -11.55 -6.01
N PHE A 575 -6.79 -11.58 -5.10
CA PHE A 575 -6.42 -12.79 -4.36
C PHE A 575 -6.72 -12.71 -2.86
N GLY A 576 -7.45 -11.68 -2.41
CA GLY A 576 -7.72 -11.43 -0.99
C GLY A 576 -9.17 -11.03 -0.70
N SER A 577 -9.52 -11.03 0.60
CA SER A 577 -10.85 -10.63 1.10
C SER A 577 -11.16 -9.13 0.92
N SER A 578 -10.13 -8.32 0.64
CA SER A 578 -10.25 -6.89 0.35
C SER A 578 -11.15 -6.61 -0.86
N GLY A 579 -11.12 -7.49 -1.88
CA GLY A 579 -11.99 -7.37 -3.06
C GLY A 579 -13.47 -7.51 -2.71
N THR A 580 -13.83 -8.51 -1.91
CA THR A 580 -15.21 -8.72 -1.44
C THR A 580 -15.70 -7.56 -0.58
N THR A 581 -14.84 -7.08 0.32
CA THR A 581 -15.14 -5.93 1.19
C THR A 581 -15.40 -4.67 0.37
N LEU A 582 -14.54 -4.38 -0.61
CA LEU A 582 -14.70 -3.24 -1.50
C LEU A 582 -15.96 -3.34 -2.35
N CYS A 583 -16.26 -4.53 -2.91
CA CYS A 583 -17.50 -4.77 -3.64
C CYS A 583 -18.73 -4.44 -2.77
N GLY A 584 -18.74 -4.89 -1.52
CA GLY A 584 -19.80 -4.57 -0.56
C GLY A 584 -19.96 -3.07 -0.29
N LYS A 585 -18.85 -2.31 -0.27
CA LYS A 585 -18.87 -0.85 -0.13
C LYS A 585 -19.37 -0.17 -1.41
N ARG A 586 -18.83 -0.53 -2.58
CA ARG A 586 -19.22 -0.01 -3.90
C ARG A 586 -20.72 -0.17 -4.18
N ASN A 587 -21.31 -1.31 -3.79
CA ASN A 587 -22.74 -1.59 -3.94
C ASN A 587 -23.68 -0.62 -3.19
N ARG A 588 -23.15 0.20 -2.27
CA ARG A 588 -23.95 1.14 -1.45
C ARG A 588 -23.91 2.58 -1.98
N ILE A 589 -23.07 2.88 -2.97
CA ILE A 589 -22.90 4.23 -3.47
C ILE A 589 -24.02 4.58 -4.45
N ALA A 590 -24.58 5.78 -4.36
CA ALA A 590 -25.58 6.26 -5.31
C ALA A 590 -24.97 6.49 -6.70
N PRO A 591 -25.63 6.12 -7.81
CA PRO A 591 -25.08 6.21 -9.17
C PRO A 591 -24.51 7.60 -9.53
N SER A 592 -25.17 8.67 -9.09
CA SER A 592 -24.76 10.05 -9.35
C SER A 592 -23.46 10.47 -8.63
N LEU A 593 -23.03 9.71 -7.62
CA LEU A 593 -21.86 10.02 -6.80
C LEU A 593 -20.75 8.97 -6.95
N VAL A 594 -20.94 7.93 -7.77
CA VAL A 594 -19.98 6.82 -7.93
C VAL A 594 -18.63 7.35 -8.37
N ASP A 595 -18.56 8.21 -9.39
CA ASP A 595 -17.31 8.76 -9.89
C ASP A 595 -16.53 9.51 -8.78
N GLN A 596 -17.17 10.51 -8.16
CA GLN A 596 -16.52 11.35 -7.15
C GLN A 596 -16.09 10.57 -5.91
N GLN A 597 -16.95 9.68 -5.38
CA GLN A 597 -16.62 8.92 -4.17
C GLN A 597 -15.53 7.88 -4.43
N ILE A 598 -15.56 7.18 -5.57
CA ILE A 598 -14.50 6.24 -5.94
C ILE A 598 -13.20 7.00 -6.19
N PHE A 599 -13.25 8.11 -6.91
CA PHE A 599 -12.07 8.97 -7.13
C PHE A 599 -11.43 9.40 -5.80
N LEU A 600 -12.22 9.90 -4.85
CA LEU A 600 -11.72 10.32 -3.54
C LEU A 600 -11.19 9.15 -2.71
N TYR A 601 -11.90 8.02 -2.71
CA TYR A 601 -11.47 6.81 -2.01
C TYR A 601 -10.18 6.21 -2.56
N GLU A 602 -10.06 6.14 -3.88
CA GLU A 602 -8.89 5.54 -4.53
C GLU A 602 -7.66 6.47 -4.44
N ASN A 603 -7.83 7.79 -4.52
CA ASN A 603 -6.72 8.74 -4.45
C ASN A 603 -6.32 9.18 -3.03
N SER A 604 -7.18 8.98 -2.03
CA SER A 604 -6.79 9.14 -0.60
C SER A 604 -5.94 7.99 -0.08
N ARG A 605 -5.91 6.86 -0.81
CA ARG A 605 -5.19 5.66 -0.41
C ARG A 605 -3.94 5.52 -1.27
N SER A 606 -2.78 5.47 -0.64
CA SER A 606 -1.56 5.13 -1.36
C SER A 606 -1.46 3.61 -1.50
N TYR A 607 -1.80 3.06 -2.68
CA TYR A 607 -1.73 1.61 -2.94
C TYR A 607 -0.31 1.08 -3.09
N TYR A 608 0.68 1.97 -3.25
CA TYR A 608 2.09 1.63 -3.40
C TYR A 608 2.99 2.30 -2.34
N GLU A 609 2.44 3.00 -1.35
CA GLU A 609 3.20 3.18 -0.11
C GLU A 609 3.19 1.86 0.66
N PRO A 610 4.36 1.27 0.90
CA PRO A 610 4.50 -0.11 1.35
C PRO A 610 3.94 -0.29 2.78
N GLU A 611 3.34 -1.47 3.04
CA GLU A 611 3.66 -2.18 4.29
C GLU A 611 5.18 -2.41 4.24
N PRO A 612 5.99 -1.78 5.12
CA PRO A 612 7.45 -1.67 4.98
C PRO A 612 8.15 -3.05 4.92
N PHE A 613 9.29 -3.13 4.22
CA PHE A 613 9.96 -4.43 4.00
C PHE A 613 10.81 -4.58 5.22
N LEU A 614 10.41 -5.51 6.06
CA LEU A 614 11.11 -5.74 7.31
C LEU A 614 12.09 -6.88 7.03
N PRO A 615 13.39 -6.59 6.84
CA PRO A 615 14.37 -7.65 6.66
C PRO A 615 14.36 -8.58 7.85
N LYS A 616 14.70 -9.86 7.64
CA LYS A 616 14.91 -10.83 8.71
C LYS A 616 15.99 -10.32 9.69
N GLN A 617 15.80 -10.60 10.96
CA GLN A 617 16.52 -10.04 12.12
C GLN A 617 17.12 -11.14 13.00
N HIS A 618 17.57 -12.24 12.38
CA HIS A 618 18.16 -13.37 13.10
C HIS A 618 19.32 -12.93 14.00
N GLY A 619 19.39 -13.50 15.21
CA GLY A 619 20.42 -13.20 16.19
C GLY A 619 20.25 -11.86 16.93
N ARG A 620 19.25 -11.06 16.58
CA ARG A 620 18.89 -9.86 17.36
C ARG A 620 17.95 -10.20 18.51
N VAL A 621 17.98 -9.36 19.52
CA VAL A 621 17.23 -9.54 20.77
C VAL A 621 16.40 -8.29 21.03
N ALA A 622 15.12 -8.49 21.29
CA ALA A 622 14.16 -7.43 21.57
C ALA A 622 13.52 -7.60 22.95
N VAL A 623 13.28 -6.48 23.65
CA VAL A 623 12.43 -6.43 24.83
C VAL A 623 11.18 -5.62 24.47
N VAL A 624 9.99 -6.18 24.74
CA VAL A 624 8.70 -5.50 24.49
C VAL A 624 7.92 -5.41 25.80
N THR A 625 7.74 -4.19 26.32
CA THR A 625 6.92 -3.96 27.52
C THR A 625 5.43 -4.02 27.18
N GLY A 626 4.61 -4.60 28.04
CA GLY A 626 3.18 -4.80 27.78
C GLY A 626 2.89 -5.79 26.65
N GLY A 627 3.81 -6.72 26.38
CA GLY A 627 3.73 -7.64 25.24
C GLY A 627 2.79 -8.85 25.42
N THR A 628 1.98 -8.89 26.49
CA THR A 628 1.07 -10.02 26.77
C THR A 628 -0.23 -9.94 25.96
N ARG A 629 -0.63 -8.74 25.54
CA ARG A 629 -1.90 -8.46 24.83
C ARG A 629 -1.82 -7.22 23.93
N GLY A 630 -2.85 -7.00 23.13
CA GLY A 630 -3.01 -5.79 22.30
C GLY A 630 -1.83 -5.55 21.35
N MET A 631 -1.47 -4.27 21.17
CA MET A 631 -0.39 -3.86 20.26
C MET A 631 0.97 -4.45 20.66
N GLY A 632 1.25 -4.55 21.97
CA GLY A 632 2.50 -5.13 22.45
C GLY A 632 2.65 -6.59 22.06
N TYR A 633 1.56 -7.36 22.15
CA TYR A 633 1.54 -8.76 21.72
C TYR A 633 1.80 -8.90 20.22
N GLU A 634 1.11 -8.12 19.38
CA GLU A 634 1.32 -8.16 17.93
C GLU A 634 2.73 -7.70 17.54
N THR A 635 3.30 -6.72 18.26
CA THR A 635 4.69 -6.30 18.08
C THR A 635 5.66 -7.44 18.42
N ALA A 636 5.49 -8.07 19.59
CA ALA A 636 6.34 -9.18 20.02
C ALA A 636 6.26 -10.37 19.04
N ARG A 637 5.04 -10.72 18.63
CA ARG A 637 4.75 -11.76 17.64
C ARG A 637 5.42 -11.48 16.29
N HIS A 638 5.32 -10.26 15.78
CA HIS A 638 5.90 -9.92 14.48
C HIS A 638 7.43 -9.88 14.53
N LEU A 639 8.04 -9.32 15.58
CA LEU A 639 9.49 -9.34 15.76
C LEU A 639 10.04 -10.78 15.87
N ALA A 640 9.29 -11.68 16.51
CA ALA A 640 9.64 -13.10 16.54
C ALA A 640 9.56 -13.77 15.15
N ARG A 641 8.58 -13.41 14.31
CA ARG A 641 8.49 -13.86 12.90
C ARG A 641 9.63 -13.35 12.02
N LEU A 642 10.20 -12.21 12.38
CA LEU A 642 11.43 -11.72 11.74
C LEU A 642 12.67 -12.47 12.22
N GLY A 643 12.56 -13.41 13.17
CA GLY A 643 13.67 -14.24 13.64
C GLY A 643 14.40 -13.69 14.86
N MET A 644 13.87 -12.66 15.54
CA MET A 644 14.46 -12.14 16.78
C MET A 644 14.20 -13.07 17.98
N HIS A 645 15.07 -12.98 18.98
CA HIS A 645 14.75 -13.42 20.33
C HIS A 645 13.98 -12.32 21.08
N VAL A 646 12.69 -12.54 21.34
CA VAL A 646 11.79 -11.56 21.95
C VAL A 646 11.52 -11.89 23.42
N VAL A 647 11.84 -10.96 24.31
CA VAL A 647 11.48 -10.99 25.72
C VAL A 647 10.23 -10.14 25.94
N ILE A 648 9.11 -10.81 26.20
CA ILE A 648 7.86 -10.18 26.60
C ILE A 648 7.96 -9.79 28.07
N ALA A 649 7.86 -8.49 28.36
CA ALA A 649 7.90 -7.95 29.71
C ALA A 649 6.50 -7.47 30.13
N GLY A 650 5.97 -8.02 31.22
CA GLY A 650 4.62 -7.67 31.71
C GLY A 650 4.40 -8.04 33.17
N ASN A 651 3.32 -7.55 33.76
CA ASN A 651 3.03 -7.64 35.19
C ASN A 651 2.09 -8.80 35.58
N GLU A 652 1.71 -9.65 34.63
CA GLU A 652 0.86 -10.82 34.87
C GLU A 652 1.51 -12.08 34.31
N ARG A 653 1.86 -13.03 35.19
CA ARG A 653 2.66 -14.21 34.81
C ARG A 653 1.85 -15.19 33.96
N THR A 654 0.57 -15.32 34.28
CA THR A 654 -0.34 -16.25 33.59
C THR A 654 -0.60 -15.80 32.15
N GLU A 655 -0.92 -14.53 31.95
CA GLU A 655 -1.05 -13.92 30.62
C GLU A 655 0.26 -13.98 29.84
N GLY A 656 1.40 -13.75 30.51
CA GLY A 656 2.73 -13.87 29.93
C GLY A 656 3.02 -15.25 29.34
N ALA A 657 2.79 -16.30 30.13
CA ALA A 657 2.97 -17.69 29.68
C ALA A 657 2.02 -18.03 28.51
N ALA A 658 0.76 -17.59 28.58
CA ALA A 658 -0.21 -17.80 27.50
C ALA A 658 0.19 -17.08 26.21
N ALA A 659 0.70 -15.85 26.29
CA ALA A 659 1.19 -15.10 25.14
C ALA A 659 2.37 -15.79 24.44
N VAL A 660 3.34 -16.29 25.23
CA VAL A 660 4.47 -17.06 24.70
C VAL A 660 3.99 -18.33 23.99
N GLY A 661 3.07 -19.09 24.61
CA GLY A 661 2.49 -20.30 24.01
C GLY A 661 1.84 -20.04 22.66
N ARG A 662 0.95 -19.03 22.57
CA ARG A 662 0.28 -18.66 21.32
C ARG A 662 1.24 -18.27 20.21
N ILE A 663 2.33 -17.55 20.51
CA ILE A 663 3.31 -17.16 19.49
C ILE A 663 4.12 -18.37 19.04
N GLN A 664 4.47 -19.28 19.95
CA GLN A 664 5.21 -20.50 19.62
C GLN A 664 4.38 -21.48 18.77
N GLU A 665 3.07 -21.59 19.00
CA GLU A 665 2.14 -22.39 18.21
C GLU A 665 2.08 -21.97 16.73
N GLU A 666 2.43 -20.73 16.40
CA GLU A 666 2.46 -20.24 15.02
C GLU A 666 3.72 -20.66 14.23
N GLY A 667 4.63 -21.42 14.84
CA GLY A 667 5.85 -21.88 14.18
C GLY A 667 6.82 -20.75 13.82
N VAL A 668 6.91 -19.71 14.66
CA VAL A 668 7.81 -18.58 14.41
C VAL A 668 9.28 -19.00 14.43
N GLU A 669 10.10 -18.39 13.57
CA GLU A 669 11.54 -18.68 13.48
C GLU A 669 12.34 -18.18 14.69
N GLY A 670 11.87 -17.11 15.34
CA GLY A 670 12.51 -16.50 16.50
C GLY A 670 12.17 -17.19 17.82
N LYS A 671 12.95 -16.90 18.87
CA LYS A 671 12.67 -17.37 20.23
C LYS A 671 11.78 -16.36 20.95
N VAL A 672 10.82 -16.82 21.76
CA VAL A 672 9.99 -15.94 22.60
C VAL A 672 9.97 -16.45 24.02
N GLU A 673 10.14 -15.54 24.98
CA GLU A 673 10.06 -15.83 26.41
C GLU A 673 9.41 -14.70 27.19
N PHE A 674 8.94 -14.99 28.41
CA PHE A 674 8.31 -14.02 29.29
C PHE A 674 9.17 -13.75 30.52
N VAL A 675 9.28 -12.47 30.91
CA VAL A 675 9.91 -12.05 32.16
C VAL A 675 9.02 -11.02 32.86
N PHE A 676 8.79 -11.22 34.15
CA PHE A 676 7.93 -10.34 34.94
C PHE A 676 8.53 -8.93 35.06
N LEU A 677 7.72 -7.92 34.76
CA LEU A 677 8.02 -6.50 34.90
C LEU A 677 6.76 -5.75 35.28
N ASP A 678 6.80 -5.09 36.43
CA ASP A 678 5.79 -4.10 36.81
C ASP A 678 6.41 -2.70 36.76
N LEU A 679 6.01 -1.91 35.76
CA LEU A 679 6.51 -0.55 35.56
C LEU A 679 6.00 0.45 36.59
N THR A 680 5.02 0.07 37.41
CA THR A 680 4.52 0.90 38.52
C THR A 680 5.36 0.79 39.79
N SER A 681 6.36 -0.12 39.79
CA SER A 681 7.29 -0.35 40.89
C SER A 681 8.72 -0.15 40.41
N LEU A 682 9.40 0.90 40.89
CA LEU A 682 10.81 1.16 40.54
C LEU A 682 11.73 0.01 40.98
N LYS A 683 11.37 -0.68 42.07
CA LYS A 683 12.04 -1.90 42.52
C LYS A 683 11.89 -3.03 41.49
N SER A 684 10.68 -3.27 41.00
CA SER A 684 10.40 -4.28 39.96
C SER A 684 11.16 -3.99 38.67
N VAL A 685 11.23 -2.72 38.24
CA VAL A 685 12.02 -2.30 37.07
C VAL A 685 13.51 -2.65 37.25
N ARG A 686 14.09 -2.38 38.43
CA ARG A 686 15.49 -2.74 38.73
C ARG A 686 15.72 -4.24 38.73
N GLN A 687 14.80 -5.01 39.31
CA GLN A 687 14.86 -6.47 39.32
C GLN A 687 14.79 -7.07 37.91
N PHE A 688 13.88 -6.57 37.07
CA PHE A 688 13.81 -6.98 35.67
C PHE A 688 15.11 -6.67 34.93
N ALA A 689 15.63 -5.45 35.05
CA ALA A 689 16.85 -5.04 34.36
C ALA A 689 18.05 -5.88 34.80
N GLN A 690 18.15 -6.22 36.09
CA GLN A 690 19.18 -7.13 36.60
C GLN A 690 19.00 -8.55 36.07
N ALA A 691 17.79 -9.10 36.16
CA ALA A 691 17.48 -10.44 35.67
C ALA A 691 17.69 -10.60 34.16
N PHE A 692 17.53 -9.52 33.38
CA PHE A 692 17.85 -9.50 31.96
C PHE A 692 19.37 -9.46 31.72
N LYS A 693 20.10 -8.61 32.47
CA LYS A 693 21.58 -8.53 32.40
C LYS A 693 22.25 -9.85 32.75
N ASP A 694 21.76 -10.56 33.77
CA ASP A 694 22.32 -11.82 34.24
C ASP A 694 22.25 -12.94 33.18
N ARG A 695 21.42 -12.77 32.13
CA ARG A 695 21.34 -13.71 30.99
C ARG A 695 22.51 -13.59 30.02
N GLY A 696 23.29 -12.51 30.08
CA GLY A 696 24.40 -12.28 29.15
C GLY A 696 24.00 -12.10 27.68
N LEU A 697 22.71 -11.84 27.39
CA LEU A 697 22.22 -11.62 26.04
C LEU A 697 22.54 -10.18 25.56
N PRO A 698 22.80 -9.95 24.26
CA PRO A 698 22.81 -8.60 23.71
C PRO A 698 21.39 -8.00 23.73
N LEU A 699 21.27 -6.68 23.59
CA LEU A 699 19.96 -6.02 23.46
C LEU A 699 20.00 -5.06 22.27
N HIS A 700 19.18 -5.34 21.26
CA HIS A 700 19.19 -4.60 20.01
C HIS A 700 17.95 -3.72 19.85
N VAL A 701 16.80 -4.14 20.40
CA VAL A 701 15.54 -3.40 20.29
C VAL A 701 14.88 -3.31 21.66
N LEU A 702 14.52 -2.11 22.08
CA LEU A 702 13.69 -1.88 23.26
C LEU A 702 12.41 -1.16 22.84
N VAL A 703 11.27 -1.84 22.96
CA VAL A 703 9.94 -1.26 22.69
C VAL A 703 9.26 -0.96 24.02
N ASN A 704 9.24 0.33 24.38
CA ASN A 704 8.52 0.87 25.52
C ASN A 704 7.04 1.07 25.14
N ASN A 705 6.28 -0.03 25.15
CA ASN A 705 4.89 -0.08 24.69
C ASN A 705 3.84 -0.07 25.80
N ALA A 706 4.14 -0.58 26.98
CA ALA A 706 3.18 -0.65 28.08
C ALA A 706 2.58 0.73 28.40
N GLY A 707 1.29 0.78 28.70
CA GLY A 707 0.69 2.01 29.15
C GLY A 707 -0.72 1.81 29.68
N THR A 708 -1.23 2.83 30.34
CA THR A 708 -2.65 2.97 30.65
C THR A 708 -3.14 4.35 30.25
N MET A 709 -4.44 4.45 30.08
CA MET A 709 -5.12 5.67 29.68
C MET A 709 -6.31 5.91 30.61
N MET A 710 -6.50 7.18 30.99
CA MET A 710 -7.72 7.69 31.60
C MET A 710 -8.15 7.01 32.92
N VAL A 711 -7.20 6.54 33.73
CA VAL A 711 -7.52 5.96 35.05
C VAL A 711 -7.82 7.03 36.12
N PRO A 712 -8.64 6.71 37.15
CA PRO A 712 -8.81 7.59 38.30
C PRO A 712 -7.49 7.91 39.00
N GLU A 713 -7.47 9.03 39.73
CA GLU A 713 -6.30 9.44 40.51
C GLU A 713 -5.90 8.31 41.48
N ARG A 714 -4.64 7.89 41.37
CA ARG A 714 -4.02 6.96 42.30
C ARG A 714 -2.51 7.13 42.27
N GLN A 715 -1.87 6.74 43.36
CA GLN A 715 -0.41 6.71 43.46
C GLN A 715 0.11 5.28 43.34
N THR A 716 1.33 5.16 42.83
CA THR A 716 2.09 3.92 42.89
C THR A 716 2.68 3.70 44.29
N GLU A 717 3.25 2.52 44.54
CA GLU A 717 3.94 2.23 45.81
C GLU A 717 5.12 3.16 46.08
N ASP A 718 5.73 3.71 45.02
CA ASP A 718 6.81 4.68 45.10
C ASP A 718 6.32 6.14 45.32
N GLY A 719 5.00 6.35 45.48
CA GLY A 719 4.41 7.66 45.81
C GLY A 719 4.22 8.62 44.63
N PHE A 720 4.29 8.11 43.40
CA PHE A 720 4.16 8.88 42.16
C PHE A 720 2.78 8.70 41.51
N GLU A 721 2.35 9.69 40.71
CA GLU A 721 1.10 9.60 39.94
C GLU A 721 1.17 8.42 38.95
N PHE A 722 0.05 7.70 38.82
CA PHE A 722 0.01 6.43 38.12
C PHE A 722 0.35 6.49 36.63
N HIS A 723 -0.23 7.42 35.84
CA HIS A 723 0.07 7.55 34.41
C HIS A 723 1.52 7.97 34.20
N PHE A 724 1.98 8.97 34.94
CA PHE A 724 3.34 9.46 34.90
C PHE A 724 4.33 8.33 35.21
N THR A 725 4.02 7.49 36.19
CA THR A 725 4.89 6.35 36.54
C THR A 725 4.87 5.26 35.48
N LEU A 726 3.69 4.73 35.16
CA LEU A 726 3.55 3.59 34.24
C LEU A 726 3.99 3.93 32.82
N ASN A 727 3.50 5.06 32.29
CA ASN A 727 3.73 5.40 30.88
C ASN A 727 5.13 5.98 30.66
N TYR A 728 5.68 6.70 31.64
CA TYR A 728 6.92 7.47 31.48
C TYR A 728 8.03 7.05 32.46
N LEU A 729 7.87 7.24 33.77
CA LEU A 729 8.98 7.14 34.74
C LEU A 729 9.57 5.73 34.83
N GLY A 730 8.72 4.69 34.78
CA GLY A 730 9.14 3.30 34.75
C GLY A 730 9.93 2.97 33.48
N HIS A 731 9.49 3.47 32.32
CA HIS A 731 10.23 3.33 31.06
C HIS A 731 11.54 4.12 31.05
N PHE A 732 11.53 5.33 31.60
CA PHE A 732 12.73 6.16 31.77
C PHE A 732 13.80 5.41 32.57
N LEU A 733 13.43 4.83 33.72
CA LEU A 733 14.35 4.02 34.52
C LEU A 733 14.80 2.76 33.78
N LEU A 734 13.87 2.02 33.16
CA LEU A 734 14.17 0.79 32.42
C LEU A 734 15.17 1.04 31.29
N THR A 735 14.91 2.04 30.46
CA THR A 735 15.77 2.42 29.34
C THR A 735 17.16 2.80 29.82
N ASN A 736 17.28 3.63 30.87
CA ASN A 736 18.59 4.01 31.42
C ASN A 736 19.36 2.81 31.99
N LEU A 737 18.68 1.89 32.69
CA LEU A 737 19.33 0.69 33.23
C LEU A 737 19.84 -0.26 32.14
N LEU A 738 19.17 -0.31 30.98
CA LEU A 738 19.53 -1.15 29.84
C LEU A 738 20.39 -0.45 28.77
N LEU A 739 20.57 0.88 28.88
CA LEU A 739 21.23 1.71 27.87
C LEU A 739 22.65 1.24 27.55
N GLY A 740 23.41 0.82 28.57
CA GLY A 740 24.75 0.27 28.39
C GLY A 740 24.80 -0.98 27.51
N MET A 741 23.76 -1.81 27.53
CA MET A 741 23.65 -2.99 26.66
C MET A 741 23.32 -2.58 25.22
N LEU A 742 22.33 -1.68 25.05
CA LEU A 742 21.95 -1.13 23.74
C LEU A 742 23.17 -0.49 23.03
N LYS A 743 23.96 0.30 23.77
CA LYS A 743 25.21 0.91 23.27
C LYS A 743 26.24 -0.13 22.82
N ARG A 744 26.40 -1.23 23.56
CA ARG A 744 27.36 -2.31 23.22
C ARG A 744 26.88 -3.19 22.06
N SER A 745 25.57 -3.36 21.90
CA SER A 745 24.99 -4.19 20.85
C SER A 745 24.86 -3.47 19.51
N GLY A 746 24.77 -2.14 19.52
CA GLY A 746 24.71 -1.34 18.31
C GLY A 746 26.07 -1.26 17.61
N ARG A 747 26.06 -1.18 16.29
CA ARG A 747 27.25 -0.93 15.46
C ARG A 747 26.88 -0.07 14.25
N GLN A 748 27.88 0.53 13.60
CA GLN A 748 27.68 1.27 12.34
C GLN A 748 26.95 0.38 11.31
N GLY A 749 25.87 0.90 10.72
CA GLY A 749 24.99 0.18 9.80
C GLY A 749 24.08 -0.89 10.42
N CYS A 750 24.08 -1.06 11.76
CA CYS A 750 23.16 -1.92 12.49
C CYS A 750 23.00 -1.40 13.94
N CYS A 751 22.31 -0.28 14.07
CA CYS A 751 22.06 0.44 15.30
C CYS A 751 21.09 -0.34 16.19
N SER A 752 21.29 -0.23 17.50
CA SER A 752 20.25 -0.59 18.45
C SER A 752 19.14 0.46 18.40
N ARG A 753 17.89 0.06 18.64
CA ARG A 753 16.72 0.94 18.48
C ARG A 753 15.87 0.96 19.75
N ILE A 754 15.54 2.16 20.21
CA ILE A 754 14.60 2.40 21.31
C ILE A 754 13.35 3.04 20.71
N ILE A 755 12.19 2.43 20.96
CA ILE A 755 10.89 2.86 20.43
C ILE A 755 9.98 3.20 21.61
N ASN A 756 9.55 4.45 21.70
CA ASN A 756 8.66 4.95 22.74
C ASN A 756 7.23 5.13 22.20
N MET A 757 6.25 4.40 22.75
CA MET A 757 4.85 4.52 22.34
C MET A 757 4.21 5.79 22.91
N SER A 758 4.10 6.83 22.07
CA SER A 758 3.42 8.09 22.37
C SER A 758 1.94 8.06 21.90
N SER A 759 1.33 9.23 21.69
CA SER A 759 -0.05 9.41 21.22
C SER A 759 -0.28 10.88 20.83
N ALA A 760 -1.21 11.16 19.93
CA ALA A 760 -1.69 12.51 19.61
C ALA A 760 -2.13 13.34 20.83
N THR A 761 -2.44 12.71 21.96
CA THR A 761 -2.71 13.41 23.22
C THR A 761 -1.53 14.23 23.75
N HIS A 762 -0.30 13.99 23.27
CA HIS A 762 0.87 14.79 23.62
C HIS A 762 0.78 16.24 23.11
N TYR A 763 0.03 16.52 22.03
CA TYR A 763 -0.15 17.89 21.52
C TYR A 763 -0.86 18.80 22.52
N ALA A 764 -1.72 18.24 23.36
CA ALA A 764 -2.39 18.95 24.45
C ALA A 764 -1.66 18.79 25.80
N GLY A 765 -0.49 18.16 25.81
CA GLY A 765 0.29 17.91 27.02
C GLY A 765 0.95 19.18 27.53
N VAL A 766 1.00 19.32 28.86
CA VAL A 766 1.80 20.34 29.54
C VAL A 766 2.56 19.65 30.67
N VAL A 767 3.88 19.82 30.69
CA VAL A 767 4.74 19.32 31.76
C VAL A 767 4.82 20.37 32.84
N HIS A 768 4.18 20.11 33.98
CA HIS A 768 4.25 21.00 35.14
C HIS A 768 5.47 20.63 35.99
N MET A 769 6.60 21.32 35.75
CA MET A 769 7.88 21.00 36.38
C MET A 769 7.86 21.12 37.91
N ASP A 770 7.04 22.02 38.44
CA ASP A 770 6.84 22.22 39.88
C ASP A 770 5.93 21.16 40.53
N ASP A 771 5.15 20.42 39.73
CA ASP A 771 4.23 19.39 40.20
C ASP A 771 4.02 18.28 39.15
N LEU A 772 5.08 17.48 38.93
CA LEU A 772 5.03 16.33 38.01
C LEU A 772 4.01 15.26 38.43
N ASN A 773 3.57 15.28 39.68
CA ASN A 773 2.57 14.35 40.23
C ASN A 773 1.12 14.89 40.15
N ARG A 774 0.88 16.08 39.60
CA ARG A 774 -0.47 16.66 39.41
C ARG A 774 -1.34 16.69 40.69
N ARG A 775 -0.75 17.04 41.84
CA ARG A 775 -1.37 16.99 43.18
C ARG A 775 -2.40 18.09 43.46
N ILE A 776 -2.46 19.15 42.66
CA ILE A 776 -3.29 20.34 42.95
C ILE A 776 -4.71 20.22 42.35
N CYS A 777 -4.83 19.80 41.09
CA CYS A 777 -6.10 19.57 40.38
C CYS A 777 -5.93 18.40 39.39
N TYR A 778 -6.24 17.17 39.80
CA TYR A 778 -6.07 16.00 38.95
C TYR A 778 -7.09 15.97 37.80
N SER A 779 -6.58 15.86 36.57
CA SER A 779 -7.35 15.53 35.37
C SER A 779 -6.71 14.30 34.75
N SER A 780 -7.48 13.22 34.61
CA SER A 780 -6.98 11.97 34.01
C SER A 780 -6.52 12.18 32.55
N HIS A 781 -7.21 13.06 31.80
CA HIS A 781 -6.76 13.49 30.48
C HIS A 781 -5.44 14.26 30.57
N GLY A 782 -5.34 15.24 31.49
CA GLY A 782 -4.13 16.04 31.66
C GLY A 782 -2.90 15.22 32.10
N ALA A 783 -3.09 14.28 33.04
CA ALA A 783 -2.03 13.39 33.51
C ALA A 783 -1.56 12.43 32.40
N TYR A 784 -2.50 11.86 31.63
CA TYR A 784 -2.18 11.03 30.47
C TYR A 784 -1.42 11.82 29.39
N SER A 785 -1.94 12.97 28.96
CA SER A 785 -1.30 13.86 27.98
C SER A 785 0.09 14.30 28.42
N GLN A 786 0.28 14.65 29.71
CA GLN A 786 1.59 14.97 30.28
C GLN A 786 2.55 13.77 30.18
N SER A 787 2.09 12.55 30.50
CA SER A 787 2.94 11.35 30.38
C SER A 787 3.39 11.08 28.95
N LYS A 788 2.52 11.36 27.95
CA LYS A 788 2.84 11.19 26.53
C LYS A 788 3.76 12.27 25.99
N LEU A 789 3.60 13.52 26.43
CA LEU A 789 4.56 14.60 26.13
C LEU A 789 5.93 14.33 26.76
N ALA A 790 5.97 13.85 28.00
CA ALA A 790 7.22 13.49 28.68
C ALA A 790 8.02 12.42 27.91
N LEU A 791 7.35 11.43 27.30
CA LEU A 791 8.00 10.45 26.42
C LEU A 791 8.63 11.07 25.18
N VAL A 792 7.99 12.07 24.55
CA VAL A 792 8.53 12.75 23.37
C VAL A 792 9.76 13.59 23.75
N LEU A 793 9.66 14.38 24.83
CA LEU A 793 10.79 15.16 25.37
C LEU A 793 11.99 14.25 25.70
N PHE A 794 11.75 13.13 26.38
CA PHE A 794 12.78 12.13 26.69
C PHE A 794 13.40 11.49 25.45
N THR A 795 12.59 11.24 24.41
CA THR A 795 13.07 10.68 23.14
C THR A 795 14.11 11.60 22.49
N TYR A 796 13.80 12.89 22.39
CA TYR A 796 14.69 13.87 21.76
C TYR A 796 15.95 14.10 22.57
N TYR A 797 15.82 14.30 23.89
CA TYR A 797 16.98 14.47 24.76
C TYR A 797 17.91 13.26 24.71
N LEU A 798 17.37 12.04 24.82
CA LEU A 798 18.19 10.83 24.81
C LEU A 798 18.89 10.64 23.46
N GLN A 799 18.21 10.92 22.35
CA GLN A 799 18.84 10.85 21.03
C GLN A 799 20.02 11.83 20.94
N GLU A 800 19.85 13.07 21.39
CA GLU A 800 20.90 14.08 21.37
C GLU A 800 22.13 13.61 22.16
N GLN A 801 21.93 13.08 23.37
CA GLN A 801 23.02 12.54 24.20
C GLN A 801 23.73 11.34 23.55
N LEU A 802 22.98 10.47 22.86
CA LEU A 802 23.55 9.32 22.15
C LEU A 802 24.37 9.73 20.94
N THR A 803 23.87 10.70 20.16
CA THR A 803 24.58 11.28 19.03
C THR A 803 25.85 11.98 19.48
N ALA A 804 25.78 12.81 20.53
CA ALA A 804 26.94 13.50 21.10
C ALA A 804 28.01 12.53 21.62
N GLY A 805 27.59 11.39 22.17
CA GLY A 805 28.49 10.32 22.60
C GLY A 805 28.99 9.38 21.48
N GLY A 806 28.55 9.57 20.23
CA GLY A 806 28.91 8.72 19.09
C GLY A 806 28.40 7.28 19.21
N PHE A 807 27.33 7.04 19.98
CA PHE A 807 26.81 5.71 20.19
C PHE A 807 25.84 5.31 19.04
N PRO A 808 25.98 4.10 18.45
CA PRO A 808 25.11 3.62 17.37
C PRO A 808 23.75 3.12 17.92
N VAL A 809 23.00 4.04 18.51
CA VAL A 809 21.68 3.79 19.09
C VAL A 809 20.73 4.90 18.63
N THR A 810 19.57 4.50 18.09
CA THR A 810 18.51 5.43 17.70
C THR A 810 17.33 5.38 18.67
N VAL A 811 16.69 6.53 18.89
CA VAL A 811 15.53 6.68 19.78
C VAL A 811 14.46 7.43 19.01
N ASN A 812 13.28 6.82 18.90
CA ASN A 812 12.13 7.39 18.19
C ASN A 812 10.86 7.25 19.01
N ALA A 813 9.95 8.22 18.86
CA ALA A 813 8.61 8.19 19.39
C ALA A 813 7.63 7.80 18.28
N VAL A 814 6.63 6.99 18.60
CA VAL A 814 5.65 6.52 17.60
C VAL A 814 4.22 6.72 18.11
N ASP A 815 3.32 7.04 17.20
CA ASP A 815 1.88 7.18 17.44
C ASP A 815 1.11 6.13 16.65
N PRO A 816 0.45 5.17 17.32
CA PRO A 816 -0.28 4.10 16.65
C PRO A 816 -1.63 4.56 16.05
N GLY A 817 -2.08 5.78 16.35
CA GLY A 817 -3.45 6.23 16.06
C GLY A 817 -4.47 5.67 17.04
N MET A 818 -5.77 5.72 16.68
CA MET A 818 -6.85 5.19 17.51
C MET A 818 -6.96 3.66 17.32
N VAL A 819 -6.55 2.87 18.31
CA VAL A 819 -6.49 1.38 18.23
C VAL A 819 -7.40 0.69 19.24
N ASP A 820 -8.10 -0.36 18.83
CA ASP A 820 -9.04 -1.16 19.64
C ASP A 820 -8.24 -2.02 20.60
N THR A 821 -8.00 -1.51 21.81
CA THR A 821 -7.19 -2.17 22.83
C THR A 821 -7.87 -2.10 24.18
N ALA A 822 -7.49 -3.01 25.10
CA ALA A 822 -7.95 -3.03 26.50
C ALA A 822 -7.71 -1.70 27.27
N LEU A 823 -6.97 -0.75 26.69
CA LEU A 823 -6.82 0.63 27.17
C LEU A 823 -8.16 1.37 27.28
N TYR A 824 -9.19 0.98 26.53
CA TYR A 824 -10.52 1.59 26.54
C TYR A 824 -11.49 0.95 27.56
N ASP A 825 -11.08 -0.10 28.27
CA ASP A 825 -11.94 -0.85 29.20
C ASP A 825 -12.32 -0.04 30.45
N ASN A 826 -11.55 0.99 30.79
CA ASN A 826 -11.78 1.87 31.95
C ASN A 826 -12.80 3.00 31.68
N LEU A 827 -13.38 3.07 30.47
CA LEU A 827 -14.46 4.03 30.17
C LEU A 827 -15.79 3.53 30.74
N TRP A 828 -16.47 4.39 31.51
CA TRP A 828 -17.75 4.22 32.22
C TRP A 828 -18.65 3.04 31.74
N SER A 829 -19.11 2.21 32.68
CA SER A 829 -19.76 0.90 32.47
C SER A 829 -21.01 0.88 31.57
N LEU A 830 -21.80 1.95 31.53
CA LEU A 830 -22.95 2.08 30.61
C LEU A 830 -22.55 2.18 29.13
N ALA A 831 -21.34 2.69 28.82
CA ALA A 831 -20.83 2.80 27.45
C ALA A 831 -20.25 1.47 26.94
N GLN A 832 -19.95 0.52 27.83
CA GLN A 832 -19.35 -0.77 27.48
C GLN A 832 -20.32 -1.69 26.70
N THR A 833 -21.62 -1.56 26.96
CA THR A 833 -22.68 -2.41 26.37
C THR A 833 -23.09 -1.96 24.96
N LEU A 834 -22.96 -0.67 24.63
CA LEU A 834 -23.25 -0.13 23.28
C LEU A 834 -22.04 -0.17 22.32
N LYS A 835 -20.83 -0.48 22.81
CA LYS A 835 -19.56 -0.29 22.08
C LYS A 835 -19.15 -1.40 21.10
N ARG A 836 -19.56 -2.66 21.31
CA ARG A 836 -18.97 -3.80 20.58
C ARG A 836 -19.10 -3.77 19.04
N PRO A 837 -20.16 -3.23 18.41
CA PRO A 837 -20.24 -3.17 16.96
C PRO A 837 -19.61 -1.90 16.33
N VAL A 838 -19.61 -0.77 17.05
CA VAL A 838 -19.08 0.53 16.55
C VAL A 838 -17.56 0.64 16.74
N ALA A 839 -17.02 0.06 17.82
CA ALA A 839 -15.59 0.07 18.10
C ALA A 839 -14.77 -0.64 17.00
N LYS A 840 -15.26 -1.77 16.48
CA LYS A 840 -14.61 -2.52 15.38
C LYS A 840 -14.53 -1.76 14.04
N ILE A 841 -15.24 -0.65 13.90
CA ILE A 841 -15.36 0.12 12.65
C ILE A 841 -14.51 1.39 12.69
N LEU A 842 -14.33 2.02 13.86
CA LEU A 842 -13.59 3.28 14.02
C LEU A 842 -12.15 3.08 14.50
N PHE A 843 -11.88 1.99 15.22
CA PHE A 843 -10.56 1.73 15.78
C PHE A 843 -9.75 0.79 14.88
N ARG A 844 -8.46 1.09 14.73
CA ARG A 844 -7.48 0.17 14.16
C ARG A 844 -7.44 -1.13 14.95
N THR A 845 -7.21 -2.24 14.28
CA THR A 845 -6.92 -3.49 14.98
C THR A 845 -5.59 -3.39 15.74
N PRO A 846 -5.36 -4.17 16.81
CA PRO A 846 -4.06 -4.24 17.46
C PRO A 846 -2.88 -4.51 16.51
N ALA A 847 -3.12 -5.28 15.45
CA ALA A 847 -2.10 -5.56 14.43
C ALA A 847 -1.77 -4.32 13.59
N GLU A 848 -2.80 -3.58 13.14
CA GLU A 848 -2.63 -2.31 12.44
C GLU A 848 -1.96 -1.25 13.34
N GLY A 849 -2.31 -1.19 14.62
CA GLY A 849 -1.68 -0.31 15.60
C GLY A 849 -0.22 -0.65 15.89
N ALA A 850 0.14 -1.95 15.89
CA ALA A 850 1.50 -2.41 16.10
C ALA A 850 2.42 -2.10 14.91
N SER A 851 1.88 -2.00 13.69
CA SER A 851 2.65 -1.82 12.44
C SER A 851 3.71 -0.73 12.52
N ILE A 852 3.41 0.43 13.11
CA ILE A 852 4.33 1.56 13.21
C ILE A 852 5.51 1.30 14.16
N SER A 853 5.26 0.58 15.25
CA SER A 853 6.30 0.20 16.20
C SER A 853 7.22 -0.88 15.62
N ILE A 854 6.64 -1.79 14.82
CA ILE A 854 7.38 -2.82 14.08
C ILE A 854 8.23 -2.15 12.99
N TYR A 855 7.67 -1.19 12.26
CA TYR A 855 8.39 -0.36 11.28
C TYR A 855 9.60 0.32 11.91
N ALA A 856 9.39 1.10 12.99
CA ALA A 856 10.47 1.76 13.72
C ALA A 856 11.54 0.76 14.20
N ALA A 857 11.12 -0.43 14.66
CA ALA A 857 12.01 -1.44 15.19
C ALA A 857 12.85 -2.21 14.15
N ALA A 858 12.32 -2.44 12.94
CA ALA A 858 12.94 -3.39 12.02
C ALA A 858 13.12 -2.90 10.58
N ALA A 859 12.53 -1.79 10.17
CA ALA A 859 12.65 -1.29 8.79
C ALA A 859 14.07 -0.85 8.46
N SER A 860 14.53 -1.13 7.23
CA SER A 860 15.85 -0.73 6.75
C SER A 860 15.99 0.80 6.67
N GLU A 861 14.90 1.48 6.31
CA GLU A 861 14.80 2.93 6.18
C GLU A 861 14.97 3.66 7.52
N MET A 862 14.76 2.95 8.63
CA MET A 862 14.93 3.47 9.99
C MET A 862 16.34 3.24 10.56
N GLU A 863 17.26 2.69 9.76
CA GLU A 863 18.64 2.46 10.15
C GLU A 863 19.39 3.80 10.29
N GLY A 864 19.98 4.06 11.45
CA GLY A 864 20.62 5.36 11.75
C GLY A 864 19.66 6.54 11.93
N VAL A 865 18.35 6.35 11.74
CA VAL A 865 17.35 7.42 11.87
C VAL A 865 16.86 7.50 13.32
N GLY A 866 17.19 8.60 14.01
CA GLY A 866 16.76 8.92 15.37
C GLY A 866 16.02 10.25 15.48
N ALA A 867 15.54 10.58 16.69
CA ALA A 867 14.85 11.83 17.02
C ALA A 867 13.60 12.11 16.15
N CYS A 868 12.89 11.06 15.73
CA CYS A 868 11.65 11.20 14.97
C CYS A 868 10.42 10.98 15.86
N TYR A 869 9.35 11.75 15.59
CA TYR A 869 7.98 11.38 15.96
C TYR A 869 7.32 10.79 14.71
N LEU A 870 6.89 9.53 14.78
CA LEU A 870 6.33 8.81 13.65
C LEU A 870 4.82 8.65 13.78
N TYR A 871 4.09 8.94 12.71
CA TYR A 871 2.66 8.66 12.58
C TYR A 871 2.40 8.09 11.18
N ASN A 872 1.65 6.99 11.07
CA ASN A 872 1.43 6.26 9.81
C ASN A 872 2.73 5.92 9.04
N SER A 873 3.78 5.52 9.76
CA SER A 873 5.11 5.23 9.17
C SER A 873 5.80 6.43 8.50
N HIS A 874 5.27 7.64 8.70
CA HIS A 874 5.86 8.89 8.23
C HIS A 874 6.42 9.71 9.39
N LYS A 875 7.46 10.51 9.11
CA LYS A 875 7.97 11.50 10.06
C LYS A 875 6.97 12.66 10.14
N THR A 876 6.52 12.97 11.35
CA THR A 876 5.54 14.01 11.62
C THR A 876 6.08 14.96 12.68
N GLN A 877 5.73 16.24 12.58
CA GLN A 877 6.11 17.23 13.59
C GLN A 877 5.28 17.01 14.87
N SER A 878 5.95 16.79 16.00
CA SER A 878 5.36 16.77 17.34
C SER A 878 5.08 18.19 17.87
N SER A 879 4.48 18.32 19.06
CA SER A 879 4.16 19.61 19.70
C SER A 879 5.37 20.54 19.83
N ASP A 880 5.18 21.84 19.63
CA ASP A 880 6.26 22.85 19.69
C ASP A 880 7.06 22.80 21.01
N SER A 881 6.37 22.63 22.15
CA SER A 881 6.98 22.50 23.47
C SER A 881 7.91 21.29 23.61
N SER A 882 7.76 20.27 22.74
CA SER A 882 8.63 19.10 22.78
C SER A 882 10.04 19.39 22.22
N TYR A 883 10.22 20.46 21.43
CA TYR A 883 11.53 20.87 20.90
C TYR A 883 12.28 21.85 21.82
N ASP A 884 11.70 22.22 22.97
CA ASP A 884 12.37 23.04 23.98
C ASP A 884 13.47 22.22 24.68
N SER A 885 14.72 22.49 24.31
CA SER A 885 15.89 21.78 24.84
C SER A 885 16.12 22.02 26.34
N GLU A 886 15.70 23.18 26.87
CA GLU A 886 15.80 23.46 28.29
C GLU A 886 14.78 22.62 29.07
N LEU A 887 13.53 22.58 28.60
CA LEU A 887 12.49 21.74 29.19
C LEU A 887 12.87 20.26 29.14
N GLN A 888 13.43 19.79 28.02
CA GLN A 888 13.97 18.44 27.87
C GLN A 888 15.03 18.12 28.94
N ALA A 889 16.03 19.01 29.10
CA ALA A 889 17.12 18.82 30.06
C ALA A 889 16.66 18.88 31.51
N GLN A 890 15.76 19.83 31.83
CA GLN A 890 15.18 19.95 33.16
C GLN A 890 14.35 18.70 33.51
N LEU A 891 13.52 18.20 32.58
CA LEU A 891 12.71 17.00 32.79
C LEU A 891 13.62 15.78 32.99
N TRP A 892 14.67 15.63 32.18
CA TRP A 892 15.66 14.56 32.34
C TRP A 892 16.27 14.56 33.74
N LYS A 893 16.79 15.73 34.19
CA LYS A 893 17.41 15.87 35.51
C LYS A 893 16.45 15.52 36.62
N LYS A 894 15.22 16.04 36.56
CA LYS A 894 14.17 15.74 37.53
C LYS A 894 13.83 14.25 37.54
N SER A 895 13.68 13.62 36.38
CA SER A 895 13.43 12.18 36.29
C SER A 895 14.56 11.36 36.92
N CYS A 896 15.83 11.71 36.69
CA CYS A 896 16.98 11.09 37.36
C CYS A 896 16.90 11.20 38.89
N GLU A 897 16.58 12.39 39.43
CA GLU A 897 16.37 12.61 40.87
C GLU A 897 15.25 11.71 41.41
N LEU A 898 14.10 11.67 40.72
CA LEU A 898 12.92 10.90 41.14
C LEU A 898 13.18 9.39 41.18
N VAL A 899 13.93 8.85 40.21
CA VAL A 899 14.20 7.41 40.16
C VAL A 899 15.47 7.01 40.89
N GLY A 900 16.25 7.95 41.41
CA GLY A 900 17.53 7.70 42.07
C GLY A 900 18.59 7.16 41.11
N LEU A 901 18.77 7.81 39.95
CA LEU A 901 19.90 7.60 39.05
C LEU A 901 20.94 8.69 39.27
N GLN A 902 22.20 8.31 39.43
CA GLN A 902 23.32 9.25 39.43
C GLN A 902 23.61 9.66 37.98
N ILE A 903 23.65 10.98 37.73
CA ILE A 903 23.94 11.59 36.43
C ILE A 903 25.42 11.48 36.12
#